data_AF-A0A0P9Q2R2-F1
#
_entry.id   AF-A0A0P9Q2R2-F1
#
_cell.length_a   1.000
_cell.length_b   1.000
_cell.length_c   1.000
_cell.angle_alpha   90.00
_cell.angle_beta   90.00
_cell.angle_gamma   90.00
#
_symmetry.space_group_name_H-M   'P 1'
#
loop_
_entity.id
_entity.type
_entity.pdbx_description
1 polymer ?
#
loop_
_entity_poly.entity_id
_entity_poly.type
_entity_poly.pdbx_seq_one_letter_code
_entity_poly.pdbx_strand_id
1 'polypeptide(L)'
;MWHAESSRNSIMDAFELPDTLAQALQRRALHTPDRLALRFLTDEKDQGLVLTYRDLDLRARTIAAALQRQAVPGDRAILLFHSGPDYVAAFFGCLYAGVIAVPAYPPESNRRHHQERLLSIIADAEPRLVLTGSDLQPALLQMDELAAADAPQLLCVDTLNSASADNWQGPQLQADDIAFLQYTSGSTALPKGVQVSHGNLVANELLIRHGFGIDVNPDDVIVSWLPLYHDMGLIGGLLQPIFSGVPCILMAPAYFLTRPLRWLEAISEYGGTISGGPDFAYQLCSARVSDSALERLDLSRWRVAYSGSEPIREDSLNAFADKFASCGFTPDSFMASYGLAEATLYVAGGKRGKGIPSLRLNAQALARNVAELGDGQPVMSCGTGQPGHGVLIADPATLQVLDENRIGEVWASGPSIAHGYWRNPEATAKAFVQHDGQTWLRTGDLGFQRHGELYITGRLKDMLIVRGHNLYPQDIEKVVEREVDVVRKGRIAAFAVNQDGSEGIGIAAEVSRSVQKMLSAEALIKIIRQAVAEAFQEAPSVVVLLNPGALPKTSSGKLQRSACRTRLADGSLDSYAVFPANDTTLQNRTLSTGSDLQAQIASVWCEHLQCEQVSADDHFFLLGGNSIVATQVVARLRETLGIDLNLRLLFEAPTLAAFAAEIEALQIAASQGDSQTQNAIVRLPGNEHLPQSLAQNRLWFLWQLDPQSSAYNIPGGLYLRGELDTTALRTSFQRLIERHESLRTRFYEHDGVALQRIDAPGEFHFDTLDISDLPSDERQTRALAIREEQARLPFDLQNGPLLRVTLLRLDEEEHQLLVTLHHIIADGWSLNVLIDEFSRLYASAVQGQPLELAPLPLRYADYGQWQREWLENGEAERQLDYWKQQLGDEQPTLELSTDRPRSARQQHSASRYSLRLSAELSAAVRNTAQAWQSTSFMLLLAGFQALLHRYSGQTDIRIGVPGANRPRHESQGLIGFFINT
;
A
#
# COMPACT_ATOMS: atom_id res chain seq x y z
N MET A 1 -40.52 0.63 63.20
CA MET A 1 -40.48 -0.63 63.99
C MET A 1 -39.89 -1.67 63.05
N TRP A 2 -38.64 -2.11 63.12
CA TRP A 2 -37.65 -2.18 64.20
C TRP A 2 -36.23 -1.99 63.61
N HIS A 3 -35.36 -1.32 64.36
CA HIS A 3 -33.91 -1.37 64.20
C HIS A 3 -33.38 -2.73 64.65
N ALA A 4 -32.33 -3.23 63.98
CA ALA A 4 -31.23 -3.95 64.64
C ALA A 4 -29.98 -3.95 63.74
N GLU A 5 -28.96 -3.21 64.16
CA GLU A 5 -27.56 -3.47 63.79
C GLU A 5 -27.14 -4.86 64.28
N SER A 6 -26.40 -5.61 63.46
CA SER A 6 -25.25 -6.40 63.91
C SER A 6 -24.57 -7.07 62.71
N SER A 7 -23.24 -6.98 62.66
CA SER A 7 -22.34 -7.88 61.92
C SER A 7 -22.25 -7.71 60.39
N ARG A 8 -21.75 -6.55 59.94
CA ARG A 8 -20.94 -6.48 58.71
C ARG A 8 -19.48 -6.81 59.08
N ASN A 9 -19.05 -8.05 58.87
CA ASN A 9 -17.64 -8.33 58.61
C ASN A 9 -17.45 -9.74 58.01
N SER A 10 -16.57 -9.80 57.00
CA SER A 10 -15.65 -10.92 56.70
C SER A 10 -15.88 -11.82 55.45
N ILE A 11 -16.86 -11.62 54.57
CA ILE A 11 -16.98 -12.49 53.35
C ILE A 11 -17.17 -11.73 52.02
N MET A 12 -17.42 -10.42 52.00
CA MET A 12 -17.70 -9.69 50.74
C MET A 12 -16.47 -9.03 50.05
N ASP A 13 -15.31 -8.92 50.71
CA ASP A 13 -14.16 -8.15 50.15
C ASP A 13 -13.27 -8.93 49.16
N ALA A 14 -13.47 -10.24 48.97
CA ALA A 14 -12.59 -11.06 48.12
C ALA A 14 -12.89 -10.99 46.61
N PHE A 15 -13.99 -10.34 46.20
CA PHE A 15 -14.47 -10.30 44.81
C PHE A 15 -14.56 -8.91 44.19
N GLU A 16 -14.21 -7.85 44.92
CA GLU A 16 -14.17 -6.51 44.34
C GLU A 16 -12.86 -6.34 43.56
N LEU A 17 -12.96 -6.15 42.24
CA LEU A 17 -11.83 -5.79 41.41
C LEU A 17 -11.26 -4.43 41.89
N PRO A 18 -9.94 -4.20 41.81
CA PRO A 18 -9.36 -2.95 42.26
C PRO A 18 -9.73 -1.79 41.31
N ASP A 19 -10.07 -0.65 41.89
CA ASP A 19 -10.45 0.60 41.20
C ASP A 19 -9.24 1.35 40.63
N THR A 20 -8.02 1.02 41.07
CA THR A 20 -6.76 1.55 40.55
C THR A 20 -5.64 0.51 40.66
N LEU A 21 -4.59 0.66 39.85
CA LEU A 21 -3.38 -0.16 39.97
C LEU A 21 -2.67 0.03 41.33
N ALA A 22 -2.74 1.23 41.91
CA ALA A 22 -2.21 1.47 43.25
C ALA A 22 -2.95 0.61 44.29
N GLN A 23 -4.28 0.61 44.26
CA GLN A 23 -5.11 -0.21 45.14
C GLN A 23 -4.87 -1.71 44.90
N ALA A 24 -4.62 -2.13 43.65
CA ALA A 24 -4.29 -3.52 43.32
C ALA A 24 -3.03 -4.00 44.06
N LEU A 25 -1.96 -3.21 44.05
CA LEU A 25 -0.72 -3.51 44.77
C LEU A 25 -0.94 -3.49 46.29
N GLN A 26 -1.61 -2.47 46.82
CA GLN A 26 -1.90 -2.34 48.26
C GLN A 26 -2.68 -3.53 48.80
N ARG A 27 -3.77 -3.94 48.11
CA ARG A 27 -4.59 -5.09 48.49
C ARG A 27 -3.75 -6.38 48.53
N ARG A 28 -2.82 -6.56 47.59
CA ARG A 28 -1.95 -7.75 47.55
C ARG A 28 -0.88 -7.75 48.61
N ALA A 29 -0.28 -6.60 48.89
CA ALA A 29 0.66 -6.46 49.99
C ALA A 29 -0.02 -6.73 51.33
N LEU A 30 -1.31 -6.41 51.47
CA LEU A 30 -2.09 -6.71 52.66
C LEU A 30 -2.52 -8.18 52.75
N HIS A 31 -3.07 -8.75 51.67
CA HIS A 31 -3.72 -10.07 51.70
C HIS A 31 -2.80 -11.24 51.31
N THR A 32 -1.81 -11.01 50.45
CA THR A 32 -0.85 -12.02 49.98
C THR A 32 0.59 -11.50 50.03
N PRO A 33 1.07 -11.00 51.18
CA PRO A 33 2.33 -10.25 51.30
C PRO A 33 3.55 -11.03 50.81
N ASP A 34 3.62 -12.33 51.14
CA ASP A 34 4.78 -13.18 50.87
C ASP A 34 4.71 -13.86 49.49
N ARG A 35 3.65 -13.62 48.71
CA ARG A 35 3.55 -14.13 47.34
C ARG A 35 4.50 -13.36 46.43
N LEU A 36 5.09 -14.06 45.46
CA LEU A 36 5.91 -13.48 44.41
C LEU A 36 5.13 -12.40 43.65
N ALA A 37 5.64 -11.17 43.68
CA ALA A 37 5.16 -10.08 42.84
C ALA A 37 5.96 -10.02 41.54
N LEU A 38 7.29 -10.06 41.65
CA LEU A 38 8.19 -9.90 40.52
C LEU A 38 9.46 -10.73 40.71
N ARG A 39 9.87 -11.42 39.64
CA ARG A 39 11.24 -11.95 39.48
C ARG A 39 11.89 -11.26 38.29
N PHE A 40 13.03 -10.60 38.50
CA PHE A 40 13.80 -9.97 37.43
C PHE A 40 15.06 -10.80 37.13
N LEU A 41 15.17 -11.33 35.91
CA LEU A 41 16.29 -12.16 35.48
C LEU A 41 17.49 -11.31 35.06
N THR A 42 18.67 -11.69 35.55
CA THR A 42 19.95 -11.07 35.27
C THR A 42 20.87 -12.05 34.51
N ASP A 43 22.02 -11.57 34.03
CA ASP A 43 23.03 -12.39 33.35
C ASP A 43 23.68 -13.44 34.27
N GLU A 44 23.56 -13.26 35.59
CA GLU A 44 24.09 -14.18 36.60
C GLU A 44 23.07 -15.30 36.88
N LYS A 45 23.46 -16.55 36.57
CA LYS A 45 22.58 -17.73 36.56
C LYS A 45 21.85 -18.03 37.89
N ASP A 46 22.30 -17.48 39.02
CA ASP A 46 21.77 -17.80 40.36
C ASP A 46 21.23 -16.60 41.16
N GLN A 47 21.12 -15.39 40.58
CA GLN A 47 20.71 -14.19 41.33
C GLN A 47 19.72 -13.29 40.58
N GLY A 48 18.63 -13.84 40.07
CA GLY A 48 17.49 -13.00 39.68
C GLY A 48 16.93 -12.29 40.92
N LEU A 49 16.69 -10.98 40.88
CA LEU A 49 16.09 -10.28 42.02
C LEU A 49 14.63 -10.71 42.17
N VAL A 50 14.27 -11.17 43.36
CA VAL A 50 12.90 -11.60 43.70
C VAL A 50 12.30 -10.59 44.67
N LEU A 51 11.13 -10.07 44.33
CA LEU A 51 10.33 -9.21 45.21
C LEU A 51 9.00 -9.88 45.51
N THR A 52 8.66 -9.97 46.79
CA THR A 52 7.31 -10.26 47.24
C THR A 52 6.42 -9.02 47.11
N TYR A 53 5.10 -9.18 47.24
CA TYR A 53 4.20 -8.01 47.28
C TYR A 53 4.51 -7.07 48.44
N ARG A 54 4.94 -7.61 49.60
CA ARG A 54 5.39 -6.81 50.74
C ARG A 54 6.62 -5.98 50.38
N ASP A 55 7.62 -6.58 49.73
CA ASP A 55 8.86 -5.88 49.37
C ASP A 55 8.60 -4.77 48.35
N LEU A 56 7.80 -5.05 47.33
CA LEU A 56 7.46 -4.08 46.29
C LEU A 56 6.64 -2.91 46.86
N ASP A 57 5.63 -3.20 47.69
CA ASP A 57 4.82 -2.17 48.35
C ASP A 57 5.66 -1.30 49.30
N LEU A 58 6.56 -1.90 50.09
CA LEU A 58 7.45 -1.16 50.98
C LEU A 58 8.34 -0.20 50.19
N ARG A 59 8.93 -0.65 49.07
CA ARG A 59 9.74 0.21 48.19
C ARG A 59 8.90 1.32 47.56
N ALA A 60 7.71 1.00 47.05
CA ALA A 60 6.79 1.98 46.47
C ALA A 60 6.40 3.06 47.50
N ARG A 61 6.04 2.69 48.74
CA ARG A 61 5.74 3.63 49.83
C ARG A 61 6.94 4.48 50.23
N THR A 62 8.14 3.90 50.27
CA THR A 62 9.39 4.62 50.53
C THR A 62 9.60 5.74 49.50
N ILE A 63 9.43 5.42 48.22
CA ILE A 63 9.56 6.37 47.12
C ILE A 63 8.43 7.41 47.19
N ALA A 64 7.20 6.99 47.44
CA ALA A 64 6.05 7.89 47.56
C ALA A 64 6.21 8.92 48.69
N ALA A 65 6.70 8.49 49.86
CA ALA A 65 7.01 9.40 50.99
C ALA A 65 8.14 10.39 50.67
N ALA A 66 9.08 10.02 49.79
CA ALA A 66 10.09 10.95 49.29
C ALA A 66 9.50 11.95 48.29
N LEU A 67 8.65 11.49 47.37
CA LEU A 67 7.96 12.32 46.39
C LEU A 67 7.05 13.36 47.06
N GLN A 68 6.26 12.98 48.07
CA GLN A 68 5.33 13.88 48.78
C GLN A 68 6.02 15.04 49.53
N ARG A 69 7.35 14.97 49.74
CA ARG A 69 8.13 16.07 50.30
C ARG A 69 8.56 17.12 49.27
N GLN A 70 8.51 16.78 47.98
CA GLN A 70 9.10 17.58 46.89
C GLN A 70 8.12 17.89 45.75
N ALA A 71 6.99 17.19 45.71
CA ALA A 71 5.96 17.26 44.68
C ALA A 71 4.55 17.24 45.29
N VAL A 72 3.58 17.75 44.54
CA VAL A 72 2.14 17.68 44.85
C VAL A 72 1.41 16.77 43.85
N PRO A 73 0.20 16.28 44.16
CA PRO A 73 -0.58 15.52 43.20
C PRO A 73 -0.74 16.25 41.85
N GLY A 74 -0.58 15.52 40.75
CA GLY A 74 -0.53 16.09 39.39
C GLY A 74 0.87 16.55 38.95
N ASP A 75 1.87 16.55 39.85
CA ASP A 75 3.27 16.70 39.42
C ASP A 75 3.74 15.55 38.55
N ARG A 76 4.69 15.81 37.63
CA ARG A 76 5.26 14.78 36.76
C ARG A 76 6.64 14.37 37.28
N ALA A 77 6.92 13.08 37.24
CA ALA A 77 8.25 12.55 37.52
C ALA A 77 8.70 11.63 36.38
N ILE A 78 9.83 11.96 35.75
CA ILE A 78 10.42 11.09 34.73
C ILE A 78 11.08 9.89 35.39
N LEU A 79 10.81 8.69 34.86
CA LEU A 79 11.46 7.46 35.27
C LEU A 79 12.63 7.16 34.32
N LEU A 80 13.87 7.38 34.78
CA LEU A 80 15.09 7.07 34.04
C LEU A 80 15.86 5.96 34.75
N PHE A 81 15.66 4.73 34.32
CA PHE A 81 16.33 3.57 34.90
C PHE A 81 16.83 2.64 33.80
N HIS A 82 17.85 1.86 34.14
CA HIS A 82 18.04 0.56 33.51
C HIS A 82 16.80 -0.32 33.79
N SER A 83 16.43 -1.22 32.87
CA SER A 83 15.31 -2.13 33.13
C SER A 83 15.57 -2.94 34.39
N GLY A 84 14.64 -2.91 35.34
CA GLY A 84 14.86 -3.52 36.64
C GLY A 84 13.76 -3.26 37.67
N PRO A 85 13.91 -3.83 38.86
CA PRO A 85 12.94 -3.76 39.95
C PRO A 85 12.74 -2.35 40.51
N ASP A 86 13.77 -1.50 40.48
CA ASP A 86 13.65 -0.12 40.98
C ASP A 86 12.79 0.75 40.06
N TYR A 87 12.79 0.49 38.75
CA TYR A 87 11.83 1.10 37.82
C TYR A 87 10.39 0.79 38.23
N VAL A 88 10.12 -0.48 38.56
CA VAL A 88 8.78 -0.95 38.97
C VAL A 88 8.36 -0.26 40.27
N ALA A 89 9.23 -0.25 41.27
CA ALA A 89 8.97 0.42 42.54
C ALA A 89 8.76 1.93 42.35
N ALA A 90 9.54 2.58 41.48
CA ALA A 90 9.40 4.00 41.19
C ALA A 90 8.08 4.34 40.48
N PHE A 91 7.64 3.51 39.53
CA PHE A 91 6.34 3.66 38.88
C PHE A 91 5.19 3.61 39.89
N PHE A 92 5.14 2.57 40.74
CA PHE A 92 4.12 2.49 41.80
C PHE A 92 4.29 3.59 42.86
N GLY A 93 5.51 4.01 43.16
CA GLY A 93 5.79 5.14 44.04
C GLY A 93 5.18 6.45 43.55
N CYS A 94 5.21 6.70 42.23
CA CYS A 94 4.51 7.82 41.62
C CYS A 94 2.98 7.72 41.82
N LEU A 95 2.38 6.56 41.52
CA LEU A 95 0.94 6.34 41.71
C LEU A 95 0.53 6.51 43.19
N TYR A 96 1.33 5.97 44.11
CA TYR A 96 1.12 6.09 45.56
C TYR A 96 1.29 7.53 46.06
N ALA A 97 2.01 8.40 45.34
CA ALA A 97 2.15 9.81 45.68
C ALA A 97 1.12 10.71 44.98
N GLY A 98 0.37 10.20 44.00
CA GLY A 98 -0.49 10.99 43.11
C GLY A 98 0.31 11.79 42.08
N VAL A 99 1.57 11.41 41.86
CA VAL A 99 2.47 12.00 40.87
C VAL A 99 2.30 11.24 39.56
N ILE A 100 2.17 11.97 38.46
CA ILE A 100 2.07 11.44 37.10
C ILE A 100 3.43 10.85 36.72
N ALA A 101 3.50 9.53 36.54
CA ALA A 101 4.72 8.90 36.07
C ALA A 101 4.98 9.25 34.60
N VAL A 102 6.25 9.47 34.24
CA VAL A 102 6.66 9.68 32.85
C VAL A 102 7.73 8.65 32.49
N PRO A 103 7.32 7.46 32.02
CA PRO A 103 8.22 6.44 31.50
C PRO A 103 9.17 6.98 30.42
N ALA A 104 10.47 6.88 30.66
CA ALA A 104 11.51 7.18 29.67
C ALA A 104 12.66 6.16 29.79
N TYR A 105 13.69 6.31 28.94
CA TYR A 105 14.87 5.46 28.96
C TYR A 105 16.13 6.33 28.91
N PRO A 106 17.22 5.95 29.61
CA PRO A 106 18.49 6.67 29.53
C PRO A 106 19.05 6.72 28.10
N PRO A 107 19.68 7.81 27.68
CA PRO A 107 20.28 7.91 26.35
C PRO A 107 21.42 6.89 26.20
N GLU A 108 21.59 6.32 25.01
CA GLU A 108 22.64 5.31 24.75
C GLU A 108 24.07 5.88 24.82
N SER A 109 24.22 7.19 24.61
CA SER A 109 25.52 7.87 24.74
C SER A 109 25.34 9.35 25.05
N ASN A 110 26.45 10.03 25.40
CA ASN A 110 26.50 11.48 25.63
C ASN A 110 26.46 12.31 24.33
N ARG A 111 26.30 11.69 23.16
CA ARG A 111 26.15 12.43 21.90
C ARG A 111 24.77 13.07 21.84
N ARG A 112 24.71 14.34 21.45
CA ARG A 112 23.47 15.14 21.47
C ARG A 112 22.27 14.47 20.78
N HIS A 113 22.47 13.85 19.62
CA HIS A 113 21.40 13.15 18.90
C HIS A 113 20.84 11.92 19.64
N HIS A 114 21.60 11.31 20.57
CA HIS A 114 21.07 10.24 21.45
C HIS A 114 20.24 10.80 22.62
N GLN A 115 20.38 12.11 22.91
CA GLN A 115 19.71 12.79 24.02
C GLN A 115 18.43 13.53 23.58
N GLU A 116 18.32 13.92 22.31
CA GLU A 116 17.21 14.72 21.76
C GLU A 116 15.82 14.23 22.16
N ARG A 117 15.58 12.91 22.13
CA ARG A 117 14.30 12.33 22.54
C ARG A 117 14.00 12.59 24.01
N LEU A 118 14.97 12.36 24.90
CA LEU A 118 14.81 12.59 26.33
C LEU A 118 14.60 14.08 26.62
N LEU A 119 15.39 14.95 25.99
CA LEU A 119 15.26 16.40 26.13
C LEU A 119 13.88 16.89 25.66
N SER A 120 13.36 16.36 24.56
CA SER A 120 12.00 16.67 24.10
C SER A 120 10.92 16.19 25.09
N ILE A 121 11.11 15.04 25.74
CA ILE A 121 10.18 14.55 26.78
C ILE A 121 10.24 15.46 28.01
N ILE A 122 11.43 15.87 28.45
CA ILE A 122 11.61 16.80 29.57
C ILE A 122 10.93 18.13 29.28
N ALA A 123 11.13 18.69 28.08
CA ALA A 123 10.55 19.96 27.68
C ALA A 123 9.01 19.92 27.62
N ASP A 124 8.42 18.81 27.14
CA ASP A 124 6.96 18.66 27.02
C ASP A 124 6.29 18.36 28.37
N ALA A 125 6.83 17.40 29.13
CA ALA A 125 6.29 16.95 30.40
C ALA A 125 6.43 17.96 31.53
N GLU A 126 7.42 18.86 31.44
CA GLU A 126 7.84 19.80 32.50
C GLU A 126 7.89 19.10 33.88
N PRO A 127 8.74 18.07 34.03
CA PRO A 127 8.78 17.28 35.25
C PRO A 127 9.30 18.09 36.42
N ARG A 128 8.79 17.79 37.61
CA ARG A 128 9.34 18.30 38.87
C ARG A 128 10.57 17.51 39.30
N LEU A 129 10.56 16.20 39.02
CA LEU A 129 11.62 15.27 39.41
C LEU A 129 12.03 14.34 38.27
N VAL A 130 13.27 13.86 38.36
CA VAL A 130 13.79 12.72 37.61
C VAL A 130 14.15 11.62 38.61
N LEU A 131 13.44 10.50 38.54
CA LEU A 131 13.71 9.32 39.37
C LEU A 131 14.71 8.42 38.65
N THR A 132 15.76 8.02 39.35
CA THR A 132 16.85 7.22 38.79
C THR A 132 17.51 6.36 39.85
N GLY A 133 18.49 5.54 39.46
CA GLY A 133 19.42 4.86 40.36
C GLY A 133 20.70 5.67 40.56
N SER A 134 21.40 5.45 41.68
CA SER A 134 22.66 6.13 41.98
C SER A 134 23.78 5.81 40.97
N ASP A 135 23.68 4.69 40.26
CA ASP A 135 24.57 4.28 39.17
C ASP A 135 24.51 5.20 37.95
N LEU A 136 23.31 5.72 37.63
CA LEU A 136 23.06 6.60 36.48
C LEU A 136 23.28 8.08 36.79
N GLN A 137 23.21 8.47 38.07
CA GLN A 137 23.29 9.87 38.49
C GLN A 137 24.50 10.62 37.92
N PRO A 138 25.74 10.10 37.95
CA PRO A 138 26.90 10.83 37.43
C PRO A 138 26.83 11.10 35.93
N ALA A 139 26.23 10.20 35.15
CA ALA A 139 26.07 10.37 33.70
C ALA A 139 24.96 11.39 33.38
N LEU A 140 23.86 11.36 34.13
CA LEU A 140 22.76 12.31 33.96
C LEU A 140 23.17 13.74 34.32
N LEU A 141 23.98 13.94 35.36
CA LEU A 141 24.50 15.25 35.75
C LEU A 141 25.53 15.84 34.78
N GLN A 142 25.99 15.08 33.77
CA GLN A 142 26.79 15.61 32.67
C GLN A 142 25.95 16.25 31.55
N MET A 143 24.63 16.11 31.59
CA MET A 143 23.73 16.77 30.66
C MET A 143 23.46 18.19 31.16
N ASP A 144 23.79 19.20 30.35
CA ASP A 144 23.64 20.61 30.73
C ASP A 144 22.21 20.93 31.19
N GLU A 145 21.20 20.35 30.52
CA GLU A 145 19.78 20.55 30.84
C GLU A 145 19.34 19.92 32.18
N LEU A 146 20.05 18.90 32.67
CA LEU A 146 19.79 18.27 33.97
C LEU A 146 20.70 18.81 35.08
N ALA A 147 21.78 19.53 34.73
CA ALA A 147 22.68 20.19 35.66
C ALA A 147 22.32 21.66 35.93
N ALA A 148 21.43 22.24 35.11
CA ALA A 148 20.99 23.62 35.23
C ALA A 148 20.28 23.90 36.57
N ALA A 149 20.30 25.16 37.03
CA ALA A 149 19.72 25.55 38.33
C ALA A 149 18.19 25.39 38.38
N ASP A 150 17.52 25.45 37.22
CA ASP A 150 16.09 25.28 37.01
C ASP A 150 15.70 23.86 36.54
N ALA A 151 16.67 22.94 36.48
CA ALA A 151 16.44 21.55 36.10
C ALA A 151 15.54 20.81 37.11
N PRO A 152 14.82 19.75 36.68
CA PRO A 152 14.11 18.86 37.58
C PRO A 152 15.05 18.22 38.60
N GLN A 153 14.59 18.01 39.83
CA GLN A 153 15.43 17.43 40.89
C GLN A 153 15.65 15.93 40.64
N LEU A 154 16.93 15.50 40.64
CA LEU A 154 17.28 14.09 40.56
C LEU A 154 17.09 13.41 41.91
N LEU A 155 16.30 12.33 41.94
CA LEU A 155 16.07 11.51 43.12
C LEU A 155 16.54 10.08 42.87
N CYS A 156 17.62 9.67 43.54
CA CYS A 156 18.14 8.30 43.47
C CYS A 156 17.35 7.39 44.42
N VAL A 157 16.47 6.56 43.87
CA VAL A 157 15.49 5.81 44.66
C VAL A 157 16.13 4.70 45.52
N ASP A 158 17.26 4.16 45.08
CA ASP A 158 18.06 3.13 45.74
C ASP A 158 18.80 3.64 46.99
N THR A 159 18.89 4.97 47.16
CA THR A 159 19.52 5.61 48.32
C THR A 159 18.52 5.97 49.44
N LEU A 160 17.23 5.74 49.21
CA LEU A 160 16.17 6.15 50.14
C LEU A 160 16.11 5.22 51.36
N ASN A 161 15.90 5.82 52.53
CA ASN A 161 15.70 5.07 53.76
C ASN A 161 14.28 4.47 53.80
N SER A 162 14.20 3.13 53.86
CA SER A 162 12.93 2.40 53.90
C SER A 162 12.05 2.74 55.11
N ALA A 163 12.62 3.23 56.22
CA ALA A 163 11.86 3.74 57.37
C ALA A 163 10.98 4.95 57.01
N SER A 164 11.24 5.64 55.89
CA SER A 164 10.39 6.74 55.44
C SER A 164 9.04 6.27 54.90
N ALA A 165 8.87 4.98 54.60
CA ALA A 165 7.58 4.41 54.15
C ALA A 165 6.44 4.62 55.17
N ASP A 166 6.75 4.72 56.46
CA ASP A 166 5.76 4.96 57.53
C ASP A 166 5.21 6.40 57.50
N ASN A 167 5.89 7.32 56.81
CA ASN A 167 5.44 8.71 56.64
C ASN A 167 4.57 8.89 55.39
N TRP A 168 4.38 7.85 54.57
CA TRP A 168 3.54 7.93 53.39
C TRP A 168 2.06 8.09 53.75
N GLN A 169 1.38 9.00 53.06
CA GLN A 169 -0.06 9.18 53.18
C GLN A 169 -0.71 8.94 51.82
N GLY A 170 -1.58 7.94 51.70
CA GLY A 170 -2.23 7.62 50.43
C GLY A 170 -3.10 8.78 49.91
N PRO A 171 -2.94 9.22 48.64
CA PRO A 171 -3.82 10.20 48.03
C PRO A 171 -5.18 9.59 47.71
N GLN A 172 -6.20 10.44 47.58
CA GLN A 172 -7.51 10.03 47.08
C GLN A 172 -7.53 10.13 45.55
N LEU A 173 -7.22 9.02 44.88
CA LEU A 173 -7.20 8.94 43.41
C LEU A 173 -8.61 8.78 42.85
N GLN A 174 -8.92 9.52 41.79
CA GLN A 174 -10.13 9.38 40.97
C GLN A 174 -9.81 8.62 39.68
N ALA A 175 -10.85 8.07 39.04
CA ALA A 175 -10.69 7.35 37.77
C ALA A 175 -10.10 8.24 36.65
N ASP A 176 -10.49 9.52 36.60
CA ASP A 176 -10.03 10.46 35.58
C ASP A 176 -8.65 11.08 35.89
N ASP A 177 -8.07 10.80 37.06
CA ASP A 177 -6.72 11.27 37.36
C ASP A 177 -5.70 10.59 36.43
N ILE A 178 -4.79 11.38 35.87
CA ILE A 178 -3.74 10.88 34.98
C ILE A 178 -2.75 10.05 35.81
N ALA A 179 -2.62 8.77 35.47
CA ALA A 179 -1.67 7.86 36.12
C ALA A 179 -0.25 8.05 35.55
N PHE A 180 -0.14 8.14 34.22
CA PHE A 180 1.14 8.34 33.56
C PHE A 180 1.00 8.96 32.17
N LEU A 181 2.10 9.55 31.68
CA LEU A 181 2.23 10.03 30.29
C LEU A 181 3.02 9.01 29.46
N GLN A 182 2.34 8.31 28.57
CA GLN A 182 3.01 7.41 27.62
C GLN A 182 3.47 8.19 26.40
N TYR A 183 4.77 8.42 26.28
CA TYR A 183 5.31 9.11 25.11
C TYR A 183 5.36 8.19 23.88
N THR A 184 4.72 8.59 22.80
CA THR A 184 4.71 7.84 21.54
C THR A 184 6.12 7.69 20.97
N SER A 185 6.38 6.56 20.30
CA SER A 185 7.61 6.35 19.52
C SER A 185 7.56 7.23 18.27
N GLY A 186 7.88 8.52 18.43
CA GLY A 186 7.88 9.52 17.38
C GLY A 186 8.70 9.08 16.18
N SER A 187 8.02 8.63 15.12
CA SER A 187 8.66 8.31 13.85
C SER A 187 8.77 9.58 12.98
N THR A 188 7.91 10.57 13.13
CA THR A 188 7.82 11.72 12.21
C THR A 188 7.63 13.09 12.87
N ALA A 189 7.52 13.15 14.20
CA ALA A 189 7.28 14.38 14.95
C ALA A 189 7.86 14.28 16.36
N LEU A 190 7.94 15.42 17.07
CA LEU A 190 8.23 15.48 18.49
C LEU A 190 7.34 14.46 19.25
N PRO A 191 7.90 13.68 20.20
CA PRO A 191 7.14 12.74 21.01
C PRO A 191 5.93 13.41 21.66
N LYS A 192 4.75 12.77 21.58
CA LYS A 192 3.53 13.26 22.24
C LYS A 192 3.25 12.42 23.48
N GLY A 193 3.04 13.07 24.63
CA GLY A 193 2.66 12.40 25.88
C GLY A 193 1.18 12.03 25.86
N VAL A 194 0.84 10.76 25.74
CA VAL A 194 -0.54 10.27 25.85
C VAL A 194 -0.98 10.30 27.31
N GLN A 195 -2.10 10.95 27.60
CA GLN A 195 -2.67 11.09 28.95
C GLN A 195 -3.45 9.83 29.33
N VAL A 196 -2.80 8.88 30.00
CA VAL A 196 -3.44 7.64 30.44
C VAL A 196 -3.92 7.80 31.89
N SER A 197 -5.24 7.70 32.10
CA SER A 197 -5.82 7.80 33.44
C SER A 197 -5.83 6.47 34.19
N HIS A 198 -6.08 6.54 35.51
CA HIS A 198 -6.30 5.36 36.33
C HIS A 198 -7.48 4.51 35.83
N GLY A 199 -8.56 5.14 35.40
CA GLY A 199 -9.73 4.49 34.82
C GLY A 199 -9.42 3.83 33.48
N ASN A 200 -8.65 4.48 32.61
CA ASN A 200 -8.21 3.88 31.35
C ASN A 200 -7.40 2.60 31.59
N LEU A 201 -6.47 2.63 32.54
CA LEU A 201 -5.65 1.48 32.91
C LEU A 201 -6.51 0.32 33.40
N VAL A 202 -7.40 0.55 34.37
CA VAL A 202 -8.26 -0.50 34.93
C VAL A 202 -9.16 -1.10 33.86
N ALA A 203 -9.75 -0.26 33.00
CA ALA A 203 -10.53 -0.73 31.87
C ALA A 203 -9.72 -1.65 30.96
N ASN A 204 -8.48 -1.27 30.62
CA ASN A 204 -7.64 -2.10 29.75
C ASN A 204 -7.16 -3.38 30.44
N GLU A 205 -6.80 -3.34 31.72
CA GLU A 205 -6.36 -4.53 32.45
C GLU A 205 -7.49 -5.57 32.59
N LEU A 206 -8.74 -5.12 32.72
CA LEU A 206 -9.91 -6.00 32.65
C LEU A 206 -10.06 -6.64 31.27
N LEU A 207 -9.86 -5.86 30.20
CA LEU A 207 -9.86 -6.40 28.84
C LEU A 207 -8.76 -7.42 28.62
N ILE A 208 -7.52 -7.13 29.03
CA ILE A 208 -6.41 -8.08 28.93
C ILE A 208 -6.69 -9.29 29.80
N ARG A 209 -7.29 -9.13 30.99
CA ARG A 209 -7.54 -10.23 31.93
C ARG A 209 -8.52 -11.21 31.32
N HIS A 210 -9.65 -10.69 30.88
CA HIS A 210 -10.66 -11.48 30.20
C HIS A 210 -10.10 -12.01 28.89
N GLY A 211 -9.57 -11.11 28.06
CA GLY A 211 -9.03 -11.27 26.72
C GLY A 211 -7.74 -12.05 26.60
N PHE A 212 -7.06 -12.43 27.70
CA PHE A 212 -5.98 -13.43 27.78
C PHE A 212 -6.42 -14.70 28.59
N GLY A 213 -7.58 -14.65 29.24
CA GLY A 213 -8.18 -15.76 30.00
C GLY A 213 -7.50 -15.98 31.34
N ILE A 214 -7.02 -14.92 31.97
CA ILE A 214 -6.38 -14.94 33.29
C ILE A 214 -7.43 -15.04 34.40
N ASP A 215 -8.64 -14.55 34.13
CA ASP A 215 -9.81 -14.71 34.99
C ASP A 215 -10.24 -16.17 35.18
N VAL A 216 -9.97 -17.05 34.22
CA VAL A 216 -10.34 -18.46 34.25
C VAL A 216 -9.18 -19.41 34.60
N ASN A 217 -7.95 -18.90 34.72
CA ASN A 217 -6.78 -19.70 35.09
C ASN A 217 -5.91 -19.00 36.16
N PRO A 218 -6.06 -19.33 37.45
CA PRO A 218 -5.33 -18.66 38.54
C PRO A 218 -3.84 -19.00 38.61
N ASP A 219 -3.40 -20.05 37.89
CA ASP A 219 -2.03 -20.56 37.87
C ASP A 219 -1.20 -19.97 36.72
N ASP A 220 -1.72 -18.95 36.04
CA ASP A 220 -0.97 -18.29 34.98
C ASP A 220 0.34 -17.69 35.47
N VAL A 221 1.31 -17.64 34.56
CA VAL A 221 2.61 -16.99 34.77
C VAL A 221 2.89 -16.15 33.54
N ILE A 222 3.10 -14.85 33.75
CA ILE A 222 3.45 -13.90 32.70
C ILE A 222 4.96 -13.77 32.64
N VAL A 223 5.54 -14.07 31.48
CA VAL A 223 6.98 -13.89 31.19
C VAL A 223 7.12 -12.78 30.15
N SER A 224 7.95 -11.76 30.41
CA SER A 224 8.14 -10.65 29.49
C SER A 224 9.58 -10.12 29.49
N TRP A 225 10.08 -9.78 28.31
CA TRP A 225 11.35 -9.07 28.12
C TRP A 225 11.13 -7.66 27.53
N LEU A 226 9.86 -7.30 27.30
CA LEU A 226 9.50 -6.07 26.60
C LEU A 226 9.89 -4.83 27.41
N PRO A 227 10.31 -3.73 26.76
CA PRO A 227 10.78 -2.57 27.50
C PRO A 227 9.65 -1.93 28.29
N LEU A 228 9.88 -1.73 29.59
CA LEU A 228 8.88 -1.21 30.54
C LEU A 228 8.51 0.26 30.32
N TYR A 229 9.25 0.98 29.48
CA TYR A 229 8.91 2.34 29.08
C TYR A 229 8.03 2.42 27.83
N HIS A 230 7.66 1.26 27.26
CA HIS A 230 6.63 1.15 26.22
C HIS A 230 5.38 0.48 26.80
N ASP A 231 4.22 0.87 26.30
CA ASP A 231 2.89 0.38 26.67
C ASP A 231 2.78 -1.15 26.79
N MET A 232 3.25 -1.91 25.80
CA MET A 232 3.14 -3.38 25.80
C MET A 232 3.97 -4.05 26.90
N GLY A 233 5.12 -3.47 27.25
CA GLY A 233 5.95 -3.95 28.35
C GLY A 233 5.41 -3.51 29.71
N LEU A 234 5.01 -2.25 29.83
CA LEU A 234 4.46 -1.66 31.05
C LEU A 234 3.13 -2.30 31.42
N ILE A 235 2.12 -2.17 30.56
CA ILE A 235 0.74 -2.59 30.83
C ILE A 235 0.65 -4.12 30.80
N GLY A 236 0.87 -4.72 29.62
CA GLY A 236 0.72 -6.17 29.46
C GLY A 236 1.77 -7.02 30.19
N GLY A 237 3.00 -6.54 30.29
CA GLY A 237 4.11 -7.28 30.90
C GLY A 237 4.22 -7.15 32.41
N LEU A 238 3.96 -5.96 32.96
CA LEU A 238 4.20 -5.63 34.37
C LEU A 238 2.91 -5.34 35.15
N LEU A 239 2.05 -4.46 34.66
CA LEU A 239 0.86 -4.04 35.40
C LEU A 239 -0.18 -5.14 35.43
N GLN A 240 -0.39 -5.86 34.34
CA GLN A 240 -1.35 -6.95 34.27
C GLN A 240 -1.12 -8.07 35.31
N PRO A 241 0.08 -8.65 35.48
CA PRO A 241 0.27 -9.68 36.51
C PRO A 241 -0.04 -9.15 37.93
N ILE A 242 0.34 -7.90 38.20
CA ILE A 242 0.06 -7.20 39.47
C ILE A 242 -1.43 -6.86 39.60
N PHE A 243 -2.14 -6.58 38.52
CA PHE A 243 -3.59 -6.38 38.57
C PHE A 243 -4.32 -7.71 38.80
N SER A 244 -3.86 -8.78 38.15
CA SER A 244 -4.61 -10.02 37.99
C SER A 244 -4.35 -11.11 39.01
N GLY A 245 -3.14 -11.26 39.53
CA GLY A 245 -2.91 -12.24 40.61
C GLY A 245 -1.57 -12.94 40.56
N VAL A 246 -0.91 -12.80 39.43
CA VAL A 246 -0.16 -13.90 38.85
C VAL A 246 1.32 -13.57 38.85
N PRO A 247 2.21 -14.57 38.97
CA PRO A 247 3.65 -14.35 38.92
C PRO A 247 4.09 -13.57 37.67
N CYS A 248 4.93 -12.57 37.88
CA CYS A 248 5.58 -11.77 36.83
C CYS A 248 7.07 -12.12 36.76
N ILE A 249 7.51 -12.62 35.60
CA ILE A 249 8.92 -12.90 35.32
C ILE A 249 9.40 -11.92 34.25
N LEU A 250 10.30 -11.01 34.61
CA LEU A 250 10.82 -9.98 33.72
C LEU A 250 12.30 -10.21 33.41
N MET A 251 12.73 -9.74 32.25
CA MET A 251 14.16 -9.57 31.93
C MET A 251 14.37 -8.30 31.11
N ALA A 252 15.61 -7.81 31.08
CA ALA A 252 15.94 -6.64 30.28
C ALA A 252 15.83 -6.94 28.77
N PRO A 253 15.33 -5.98 27.94
CA PRO A 253 15.29 -6.15 26.49
C PRO A 253 16.66 -6.45 25.87
N ALA A 254 17.72 -5.79 26.35
CA ALA A 254 19.09 -6.03 25.90
C ALA A 254 19.55 -7.48 26.17
N TYR A 255 19.05 -8.09 27.25
CA TYR A 255 19.38 -9.48 27.57
C TYR A 255 18.72 -10.44 26.58
N PHE A 256 17.45 -10.23 26.25
CA PHE A 256 16.78 -11.00 25.19
C PHE A 256 17.47 -10.83 23.82
N LEU A 257 17.78 -9.60 23.42
CA LEU A 257 18.40 -9.32 22.11
C LEU A 257 19.76 -10.00 21.93
N THR A 258 20.53 -10.11 23.01
CA THR A 258 21.85 -10.78 23.01
C THR A 258 21.72 -12.30 23.19
N ARG A 259 20.75 -12.77 23.98
CA ARG A 259 20.50 -14.20 24.27
C ARG A 259 19.03 -14.58 24.12
N PRO A 260 18.51 -14.72 22.89
CA PRO A 260 17.08 -15.00 22.65
C PRO A 260 16.60 -16.34 23.23
N LEU A 261 17.51 -17.31 23.37
CA LEU A 261 17.22 -18.59 24.04
C LEU A 261 16.73 -18.38 25.48
N ARG A 262 17.23 -17.37 26.20
CA ARG A 262 16.90 -17.16 27.62
C ARG A 262 15.43 -16.84 27.84
N TRP A 263 14.75 -16.24 26.85
CA TRP A 263 13.30 -16.03 26.91
C TRP A 263 12.54 -17.36 26.95
N LEU A 264 12.92 -18.30 26.09
CA LEU A 264 12.30 -19.62 26.03
C LEU A 264 12.65 -20.47 27.27
N GLU A 265 13.89 -20.37 27.76
CA GLU A 265 14.28 -21.00 29.02
C GLU A 265 13.47 -20.44 30.19
N ALA A 266 13.21 -19.14 30.25
CA ALA A 266 12.39 -18.55 31.30
C ALA A 266 10.93 -19.04 31.23
N ILE A 267 10.37 -19.17 30.03
CA ILE A 267 9.03 -19.77 29.84
C ILE A 267 9.02 -21.21 30.34
N SER A 268 10.03 -22.01 29.99
CA SER A 268 10.11 -23.41 30.41
C SER A 268 10.36 -23.58 31.91
N GLU A 269 11.35 -22.87 32.46
CA GLU A 269 11.80 -22.97 33.85
C GLU A 269 10.74 -22.51 34.85
N TYR A 270 10.01 -21.43 34.53
CA TYR A 270 9.01 -20.84 35.41
C TYR A 270 7.57 -21.22 35.04
N GLY A 271 7.38 -22.10 34.05
CA GLY A 271 6.06 -22.55 33.60
C GLY A 271 5.21 -21.42 33.01
N GLY A 272 5.83 -20.53 32.24
CA GLY A 272 5.18 -19.40 31.57
C GLY A 272 4.00 -19.84 30.71
N THR A 273 2.82 -19.30 31.01
CA THR A 273 1.59 -19.60 30.27
C THR A 273 1.25 -18.50 29.27
N ILE A 274 1.67 -17.26 29.58
CA ILE A 274 1.40 -16.07 28.79
C ILE A 274 2.72 -15.36 28.55
N SER A 275 3.07 -15.18 27.28
CA SER A 275 4.24 -14.42 26.86
C SER A 275 4.09 -14.05 25.40
N GLY A 276 4.85 -13.06 24.93
CA GLY A 276 4.75 -12.65 23.54
C GLY A 276 5.45 -11.34 23.28
N GLY A 277 5.25 -10.85 22.06
CA GLY A 277 5.90 -9.64 21.61
C GLY A 277 5.68 -9.38 20.12
N PRO A 278 6.45 -8.46 19.55
CA PRO A 278 6.44 -8.22 18.11
C PRO A 278 6.97 -9.41 17.31
N ASP A 279 6.57 -9.50 16.04
CA ASP A 279 6.92 -10.56 15.09
C ASP A 279 8.44 -10.88 15.04
N PHE A 280 9.28 -9.85 15.13
CA PHE A 280 10.75 -9.98 15.13
C PHE A 280 11.25 -10.90 16.24
N ALA A 281 10.56 -10.96 17.38
CA ALA A 281 10.98 -11.77 18.51
C ALA A 281 10.93 -13.26 18.17
N TYR A 282 9.84 -13.68 17.51
CA TYR A 282 9.66 -15.04 17.01
C TYR A 282 10.68 -15.35 15.90
N GLN A 283 10.93 -14.41 14.99
CA GLN A 283 11.98 -14.56 13.97
C GLN A 283 13.37 -14.72 14.60
N LEU A 284 13.71 -13.91 15.61
CA LEU A 284 15.02 -13.93 16.26
C LEU A 284 15.29 -15.27 16.96
N CYS A 285 14.30 -15.81 17.68
CA CYS A 285 14.38 -17.14 18.28
C CYS A 285 14.53 -18.23 17.20
N SER A 286 13.73 -18.16 16.15
CA SER A 286 13.81 -19.10 15.02
C SER A 286 15.16 -19.08 14.32
N ALA A 287 15.82 -17.92 14.25
CA ALA A 287 17.11 -17.77 13.61
C ALA A 287 18.31 -18.12 14.50
N ARG A 288 18.26 -17.84 15.82
CA ARG A 288 19.45 -17.90 16.70
C ARG A 288 19.50 -19.07 17.67
N VAL A 289 18.38 -19.72 17.97
CA VAL A 289 18.36 -20.89 18.85
C VAL A 289 18.88 -22.11 18.08
N SER A 290 19.81 -22.89 18.66
CA SER A 290 20.30 -24.13 18.02
C SER A 290 19.40 -25.32 18.31
N ASP A 291 19.40 -26.34 17.44
CA ASP A 291 18.57 -27.53 17.64
C ASP A 291 18.92 -28.29 18.94
N SER A 292 20.19 -28.29 19.33
CA SER A 292 20.66 -28.86 20.61
C SER A 292 20.09 -28.17 21.85
N ALA A 293 19.67 -26.91 21.74
CA ALA A 293 19.05 -26.20 22.85
C ALA A 293 17.59 -26.62 23.05
N LEU A 294 16.93 -27.15 22.01
CA LEU A 294 15.52 -27.56 22.04
C LEU A 294 15.28 -28.72 23.01
N GLU A 295 16.24 -29.63 23.16
CA GLU A 295 16.15 -30.80 24.05
C GLU A 295 15.92 -30.45 25.53
N ARG A 296 16.18 -29.20 25.92
CA ARG A 296 16.08 -28.72 27.31
C ARG A 296 14.87 -27.82 27.54
N LEU A 297 14.04 -27.60 26.52
CA LEU A 297 12.88 -26.71 26.58
C LEU A 297 11.58 -27.51 26.65
N ASP A 298 10.70 -27.07 27.56
CA ASP A 298 9.29 -27.44 27.59
C ASP A 298 8.45 -26.17 27.45
N LEU A 299 7.79 -26.03 26.30
CA LEU A 299 6.92 -24.91 25.95
C LEU A 299 5.44 -25.33 25.91
N SER A 300 5.10 -26.54 26.38
CA SER A 300 3.73 -27.09 26.34
C SER A 300 2.71 -26.30 27.17
N ARG A 301 3.17 -25.51 28.14
CA ARG A 301 2.33 -24.66 28.99
C ARG A 301 2.01 -23.30 28.37
N TRP A 302 2.74 -22.89 27.33
CA TRP A 302 2.60 -21.58 26.71
C TRP A 302 1.32 -21.51 25.88
N ARG A 303 0.22 -21.12 26.52
CA ARG A 303 -1.14 -21.12 25.96
C ARG A 303 -1.53 -19.81 25.24
N VAL A 304 -0.87 -18.69 25.57
CA VAL A 304 -1.07 -17.40 24.91
C VAL A 304 0.29 -16.85 24.50
N ALA A 305 0.64 -17.06 23.23
CA ALA A 305 1.76 -16.46 22.53
C ALA A 305 1.26 -15.23 21.77
N TYR A 306 1.17 -14.08 22.46
CA TYR A 306 0.60 -12.90 21.83
C TYR A 306 1.55 -12.29 20.78
N SER A 307 1.01 -11.91 19.63
CA SER A 307 1.74 -11.20 18.57
C SER A 307 1.04 -9.89 18.24
N GLY A 308 1.80 -8.80 18.17
CA GLY A 308 1.25 -7.47 17.97
C GLY A 308 2.35 -6.40 17.88
N SER A 309 1.98 -5.13 18.01
CA SER A 309 2.93 -4.00 18.00
C SER A 309 3.63 -3.72 16.65
N GLU A 310 3.64 -4.66 15.71
CA GLU A 310 4.06 -4.54 14.32
C GLU A 310 3.23 -5.50 13.43
N PRO A 311 3.31 -5.41 12.09
CA PRO A 311 2.58 -6.34 11.22
C PRO A 311 2.92 -7.80 11.53
N ILE A 312 1.91 -8.59 11.88
CA ILE A 312 2.04 -10.02 12.16
C ILE A 312 2.31 -10.74 10.83
N ARG A 313 3.28 -11.66 10.79
CA ARG A 313 3.67 -12.35 9.55
C ARG A 313 3.45 -13.86 9.66
N GLU A 314 2.71 -14.41 8.70
CA GLU A 314 2.43 -15.85 8.60
C GLU A 314 3.73 -16.67 8.54
N ASP A 315 4.71 -16.24 7.75
CA ASP A 315 5.97 -16.98 7.56
C ASP A 315 6.81 -17.06 8.83
N SER A 316 6.87 -15.96 9.60
CA SER A 316 7.55 -15.91 10.90
C SER A 316 6.94 -16.85 11.92
N LEU A 317 5.60 -16.84 12.04
CA LEU A 317 4.88 -17.63 13.03
C LEU A 317 4.95 -19.12 12.71
N ASN A 318 4.81 -19.49 11.44
CA ASN A 318 4.97 -20.88 10.99
C ASN A 318 6.39 -21.39 11.26
N ALA A 319 7.42 -20.61 10.90
CA ALA A 319 8.82 -21.00 11.15
C ALA A 319 9.12 -21.19 12.64
N PHE A 320 8.53 -20.36 13.50
CA PHE A 320 8.65 -20.53 14.95
C PHE A 320 7.93 -21.80 15.43
N ALA A 321 6.66 -21.98 15.05
CA ALA A 321 5.90 -23.14 15.49
C ALA A 321 6.52 -24.46 15.04
N ASP A 322 6.96 -24.55 13.78
CA ASP A 322 7.62 -25.74 13.23
C ASP A 322 8.90 -26.07 14.00
N LYS A 323 9.74 -25.06 14.27
CA LYS A 323 11.00 -25.25 14.98
C LYS A 323 10.82 -25.71 16.41
N PHE A 324 9.83 -25.16 17.12
CA PHE A 324 9.61 -25.41 18.55
C PHE A 324 8.53 -26.47 18.83
N ALA A 325 8.01 -27.14 17.80
CA ALA A 325 7.02 -28.21 17.94
C ALA A 325 7.51 -29.36 18.83
N SER A 326 8.80 -29.73 18.73
CA SER A 326 9.42 -30.76 19.57
C SER A 326 9.49 -30.38 21.06
N CYS A 327 9.40 -29.09 21.37
CA CYS A 327 9.35 -28.56 22.73
C CYS A 327 7.91 -28.51 23.27
N GLY A 328 6.90 -28.95 22.51
CA GLY A 328 5.49 -28.92 22.90
C GLY A 328 4.75 -27.62 22.56
N PHE A 329 5.36 -26.68 21.83
CA PHE A 329 4.68 -25.48 21.34
C PHE A 329 3.68 -25.83 20.22
N THR A 330 2.53 -25.15 20.17
CA THR A 330 1.51 -25.35 19.14
C THR A 330 1.12 -24.01 18.47
N PRO A 331 0.86 -23.99 17.14
CA PRO A 331 0.35 -22.80 16.45
C PRO A 331 -0.93 -22.23 17.08
N ASP A 332 -1.76 -23.07 17.71
CA ASP A 332 -3.00 -22.65 18.36
C ASP A 332 -2.78 -21.69 19.53
N SER A 333 -1.56 -21.68 20.10
CA SER A 333 -1.16 -20.77 21.17
C SER A 333 -1.01 -19.32 20.68
N PHE A 334 -0.80 -19.09 19.38
CA PHE A 334 -0.67 -17.73 18.87
C PHE A 334 -1.98 -16.95 19.01
N MET A 335 -1.87 -15.70 19.44
CA MET A 335 -3.02 -14.82 19.59
C MET A 335 -2.67 -13.40 19.13
N ALA A 336 -3.45 -12.85 18.20
CA ALA A 336 -3.24 -11.49 17.78
C ALA A 336 -3.61 -10.51 18.90
N SER A 337 -2.83 -9.45 19.05
CA SER A 337 -3.04 -8.37 20.01
C SER A 337 -2.85 -7.03 19.31
N TYR A 338 -3.94 -6.29 19.12
CA TYR A 338 -3.95 -4.99 18.44
C TYR A 338 -4.36 -3.86 19.39
N GLY A 339 -3.61 -2.78 19.29
CA GLY A 339 -3.86 -1.49 19.91
C GLY A 339 -2.60 -0.65 19.97
N LEU A 340 -2.69 0.48 20.66
CA LEU A 340 -1.73 1.57 20.65
C LEU A 340 -1.76 2.32 22.00
N ALA A 341 -0.78 3.20 22.22
CA ALA A 341 -0.65 3.97 23.46
C ALA A 341 -1.92 4.78 23.76
N GLU A 342 -2.49 5.44 22.75
CA GLU A 342 -3.73 6.22 22.84
C GLU A 342 -4.96 5.40 23.23
N ALA A 343 -4.90 4.08 23.07
CA ALA A 343 -5.95 3.16 23.49
C ALA A 343 -5.62 2.38 24.78
N THR A 344 -4.52 2.77 25.45
CA THR A 344 -4.01 2.10 26.65
C THR A 344 -3.66 0.64 26.38
N LEU A 345 -3.02 0.35 25.25
CA LEU A 345 -2.52 -0.96 24.78
C LEU A 345 -3.46 -1.84 23.95
N TYR A 346 -4.58 -2.35 24.48
CA TYR A 346 -5.32 -3.46 23.86
C TYR A 346 -6.78 -3.12 23.53
N VAL A 347 -7.19 -3.24 22.26
CA VAL A 347 -8.58 -2.96 21.82
C VAL A 347 -9.20 -4.08 20.99
N ALA A 348 -8.39 -4.83 20.26
CA ALA A 348 -8.83 -5.98 19.48
C ALA A 348 -7.84 -7.13 19.64
N GLY A 349 -8.33 -8.36 19.58
CA GLY A 349 -7.45 -9.52 19.65
C GLY A 349 -8.11 -10.84 19.28
N GLY A 350 -7.25 -11.83 19.03
CA GLY A 350 -7.63 -13.15 18.58
C GLY A 350 -8.30 -14.00 19.66
N LYS A 351 -8.91 -15.11 19.25
CA LYS A 351 -9.45 -16.11 20.18
C LYS A 351 -8.34 -17.06 20.64
N ARG A 352 -8.24 -17.31 21.95
CA ARG A 352 -7.26 -18.27 22.54
C ARG A 352 -7.42 -19.65 21.95
N GLY A 353 -6.31 -20.34 21.74
CA GLY A 353 -6.32 -21.75 21.34
C GLY A 353 -6.88 -21.97 19.93
N LYS A 354 -6.85 -20.94 19.08
CA LYS A 354 -7.31 -20.98 17.69
C LYS A 354 -6.26 -20.51 16.68
N GLY A 355 -5.09 -20.08 17.16
CA GLY A 355 -4.09 -19.45 16.32
C GLY A 355 -4.56 -18.11 15.75
N ILE A 356 -3.80 -17.57 14.80
CA ILE A 356 -4.09 -16.32 14.11
C ILE A 356 -4.45 -16.63 12.66
N PRO A 357 -5.71 -16.41 12.23
CA PRO A 357 -6.10 -16.67 10.85
C PRO A 357 -5.45 -15.67 9.89
N SER A 358 -5.25 -16.10 8.64
CA SER A 358 -4.71 -15.29 7.55
C SER A 358 -5.68 -15.25 6.37
N LEU A 359 -5.65 -14.15 5.61
CA LEU A 359 -6.36 -13.99 4.35
C LEU A 359 -5.38 -13.59 3.25
N ARG A 360 -5.52 -14.17 2.06
CA ARG A 360 -4.81 -13.69 0.87
C ARG A 360 -5.71 -12.74 0.10
N LEU A 361 -5.22 -11.54 -0.15
CA LEU A 361 -5.98 -10.46 -0.79
C LEU A 361 -5.54 -10.26 -2.23
N ASN A 362 -6.47 -9.83 -3.08
CA ASN A 362 -6.17 -9.40 -4.44
C ASN A 362 -5.44 -8.04 -4.40
N ALA A 363 -4.19 -8.00 -4.91
CA ALA A 363 -3.36 -6.80 -4.85
C ALA A 363 -3.95 -5.58 -5.59
N GLN A 364 -4.67 -5.80 -6.69
CA GLN A 364 -5.29 -4.71 -7.46
C GLN A 364 -6.58 -4.19 -6.81
N ALA A 365 -7.31 -5.05 -6.11
CA ALA A 365 -8.43 -4.60 -5.27
C ALA A 365 -7.91 -3.79 -4.07
N LEU A 366 -6.84 -4.28 -3.43
CA LEU A 366 -6.18 -3.61 -2.30
C LEU A 366 -5.71 -2.20 -2.69
N ALA A 367 -5.09 -2.06 -3.87
CA ALA A 367 -4.66 -0.76 -4.41
C ALA A 367 -5.82 0.23 -4.66
N ARG A 368 -7.05 -0.27 -4.77
CA ARG A 368 -8.30 0.51 -4.92
C ARG A 368 -9.09 0.60 -3.62
N ASN A 369 -8.47 0.33 -2.47
CA ASN A 369 -9.08 0.34 -1.14
C ASN A 369 -10.25 -0.65 -0.96
N VAL A 370 -10.15 -1.83 -1.59
CA VAL A 370 -11.12 -2.92 -1.45
C VAL A 370 -10.42 -4.24 -1.09
N ALA A 371 -10.91 -4.92 -0.06
CA ALA A 371 -10.41 -6.22 0.39
C ALA A 371 -11.16 -7.37 -0.28
N GLU A 372 -10.70 -7.76 -1.46
CA GLU A 372 -11.18 -8.98 -2.15
C GLU A 372 -10.20 -10.13 -1.94
N LEU A 373 -10.71 -11.36 -1.83
CA LEU A 373 -9.85 -12.54 -1.76
C LEU A 373 -9.11 -12.75 -3.09
N GLY A 374 -7.88 -13.23 -3.03
CA GLY A 374 -7.07 -13.55 -4.20
C GLY A 374 -5.78 -14.28 -3.81
N ASP A 375 -4.80 -14.27 -4.70
CA ASP A 375 -3.53 -15.00 -4.51
C ASP A 375 -2.37 -14.11 -4.01
N GLY A 376 -2.68 -12.90 -3.51
CA GLY A 376 -1.69 -11.98 -2.98
C GLY A 376 -1.11 -12.40 -1.62
N GLN A 377 -0.37 -11.48 -1.00
CA GLN A 377 0.30 -11.76 0.27
C GLN A 377 -0.71 -12.01 1.40
N PRO A 378 -0.39 -12.91 2.36
CA PRO A 378 -1.23 -13.13 3.51
C PRO A 378 -1.23 -11.88 4.40
N VAL A 379 -2.44 -11.46 4.77
CA VAL A 379 -2.71 -10.46 5.80
C VAL A 379 -3.28 -11.20 7.01
N MET A 380 -2.64 -11.03 8.15
CA MET A 380 -3.03 -11.70 9.39
C MET A 380 -4.17 -10.94 10.07
N SER A 381 -5.10 -11.69 10.65
CA SER A 381 -6.16 -11.11 11.48
C SER A 381 -5.57 -10.50 12.75
N CYS A 382 -6.06 -9.31 13.10
CA CYS A 382 -5.87 -8.69 14.40
C CYS A 382 -6.95 -9.10 15.42
N GLY A 383 -7.83 -10.02 15.03
CA GLY A 383 -8.94 -10.52 15.84
C GLY A 383 -10.14 -9.58 15.85
N THR A 384 -10.98 -9.69 16.88
CA THR A 384 -12.25 -8.94 16.95
C THR A 384 -12.17 -7.84 18.01
N GLY A 385 -13.04 -6.84 17.87
CA GLY A 385 -13.28 -5.86 18.94
C GLY A 385 -13.66 -6.55 20.25
N GLN A 386 -13.19 -6.00 21.37
CA GLN A 386 -13.43 -6.56 22.69
C GLN A 386 -14.71 -5.98 23.33
N PRO A 387 -15.33 -6.67 24.31
CA PRO A 387 -16.52 -6.17 24.99
C PRO A 387 -16.35 -4.74 25.51
N GLY A 388 -17.31 -3.86 25.21
CA GLY A 388 -17.28 -2.45 25.60
C GLY A 388 -16.29 -1.57 24.81
N HIS A 389 -15.60 -2.12 23.81
CA HIS A 389 -14.71 -1.37 22.92
C HIS A 389 -15.15 -1.52 21.47
N GLY A 390 -15.53 -0.40 20.86
CA GLY A 390 -15.91 -0.36 19.46
C GLY A 390 -14.68 -0.35 18.56
N VAL A 391 -14.78 -1.05 17.43
CA VAL A 391 -13.83 -0.93 16.32
C VAL A 391 -14.65 -0.71 15.06
N LEU A 392 -14.33 0.33 14.30
CA LEU A 392 -14.94 0.60 13.00
C LEU A 392 -13.88 1.02 11.99
N ILE A 393 -14.27 1.05 10.73
CA ILE A 393 -13.44 1.51 9.62
C ILE A 393 -14.10 2.76 9.05
N ALA A 394 -13.35 3.85 8.91
CA ALA A 394 -13.85 5.10 8.36
C ALA A 394 -12.94 5.64 7.27
N ASP A 395 -13.50 6.37 6.31
CA ASP A 395 -12.70 7.08 5.32
C ASP A 395 -11.96 8.25 6.01
N PRO A 396 -10.62 8.34 5.90
CA PRO A 396 -9.84 9.31 6.65
C PRO A 396 -10.08 10.77 6.23
N ALA A 397 -10.65 11.02 5.06
CA ALA A 397 -10.91 12.35 4.51
C ALA A 397 -12.35 12.82 4.82
N THR A 398 -13.33 11.97 4.53
CA THR A 398 -14.76 12.28 4.70
C THR A 398 -15.28 11.96 6.10
N LEU A 399 -14.53 11.18 6.90
CA LEU A 399 -14.91 10.71 8.24
C LEU A 399 -16.20 9.86 8.26
N GLN A 400 -16.61 9.33 7.11
CA GLN A 400 -17.75 8.42 6.99
C GLN A 400 -17.32 6.98 7.30
N VAL A 401 -18.14 6.27 8.06
CA VAL A 401 -17.96 4.84 8.33
C VAL A 401 -18.12 4.06 7.01
N LEU A 402 -17.23 3.11 6.79
CA LEU A 402 -17.19 2.27 5.61
C LEU A 402 -17.75 0.87 5.90
N ASP A 403 -18.37 0.28 4.87
CA ASP A 403 -18.85 -1.11 4.92
C ASP A 403 -17.71 -2.13 5.05
N GLU A 404 -18.06 -3.37 5.41
CA GLU A 404 -17.11 -4.50 5.44
C GLU A 404 -16.35 -4.63 4.11
N ASN A 405 -15.10 -5.07 4.21
CA ASN A 405 -14.15 -5.22 3.11
C ASN A 405 -13.75 -3.92 2.39
N ARG A 406 -14.14 -2.73 2.87
CA ARG A 406 -13.55 -1.46 2.41
C ARG A 406 -12.37 -1.11 3.29
N ILE A 407 -11.28 -0.64 2.66
CA ILE A 407 -10.08 -0.21 3.37
C ILE A 407 -10.26 1.25 3.76
N GLY A 408 -10.12 1.53 5.05
CA GLY A 408 -10.14 2.87 5.61
C GLY A 408 -9.29 2.95 6.85
N GLU A 409 -9.36 4.10 7.53
CA GLU A 409 -8.73 4.30 8.82
C GLU A 409 -9.47 3.51 9.90
N VAL A 410 -8.73 2.79 10.73
CA VAL A 410 -9.25 2.07 11.89
C VAL A 410 -9.54 3.07 12.99
N TRP A 411 -10.76 3.07 13.51
CA TRP A 411 -11.12 3.83 14.69
C TRP A 411 -11.47 2.90 15.85
N ALA A 412 -11.10 3.32 17.06
CA ALA A 412 -11.38 2.60 18.29
C ALA A 412 -12.11 3.48 19.30
N SER A 413 -13.06 2.92 20.05
CA SER A 413 -13.75 3.60 21.15
C SER A 413 -13.82 2.69 22.37
N GLY A 414 -14.11 3.27 23.54
CA GLY A 414 -14.29 2.53 24.78
C GLY A 414 -13.60 3.18 25.98
N PRO A 415 -13.80 2.61 27.19
CA PRO A 415 -13.30 3.18 28.44
C PRO A 415 -11.76 3.17 28.57
N SER A 416 -11.03 2.38 27.79
CA SER A 416 -9.56 2.42 27.79
C SER A 416 -8.96 3.49 26.87
N ILE A 417 -9.78 4.18 26.08
CA ILE A 417 -9.28 5.26 25.21
C ILE A 417 -8.84 6.44 26.07
N ALA A 418 -7.59 6.87 25.86
CA ALA A 418 -6.94 7.95 26.59
C ALA A 418 -7.69 9.29 26.43
N HIS A 419 -7.46 10.21 27.36
CA HIS A 419 -8.12 11.54 27.31
C HIS A 419 -7.60 12.44 26.19
N GLY A 420 -6.40 12.17 25.67
CA GLY A 420 -5.75 12.99 24.66
C GLY A 420 -4.25 13.05 24.80
N TYR A 421 -3.65 14.06 24.16
CA TYR A 421 -2.22 14.35 24.26
C TYR A 421 -1.97 15.51 25.22
N TRP A 422 -0.98 15.34 26.11
CA TRP A 422 -0.56 16.31 27.10
C TRP A 422 -0.20 17.63 26.43
N ARG A 423 -0.77 18.73 26.93
CA ARG A 423 -0.55 20.11 26.45
C ARG A 423 -0.68 20.30 24.94
N ASN A 424 -1.41 19.41 24.26
CA ASN A 424 -1.57 19.44 22.81
C ASN A 424 -3.04 19.24 22.41
N PRO A 425 -3.90 20.26 22.66
CA PRO A 425 -5.32 20.19 22.35
C PRO A 425 -5.57 20.06 20.83
N GLU A 426 -4.70 20.61 19.99
CA GLU A 426 -4.82 20.51 18.53
C GLU A 426 -4.63 19.07 18.05
N ALA A 427 -3.56 18.39 18.49
CA ALA A 427 -3.37 16.98 18.17
C ALA A 427 -4.48 16.10 18.78
N THR A 428 -4.96 16.46 19.97
CA THR A 428 -6.08 15.76 20.61
C THR A 428 -7.34 15.85 19.77
N ALA A 429 -7.76 17.06 19.36
CA ALA A 429 -8.94 17.23 18.52
C ALA A 429 -8.84 16.52 17.16
N LYS A 430 -7.62 16.39 16.61
CA LYS A 430 -7.38 15.65 15.36
C LYS A 430 -7.50 14.13 15.52
N ALA A 431 -7.03 13.58 16.63
CA ALA A 431 -6.99 12.14 16.86
C ALA A 431 -8.23 11.59 17.58
N PHE A 432 -8.90 12.39 18.41
CA PHE A 432 -10.04 11.98 19.23
C PHE A 432 -11.29 12.73 18.74
N VAL A 433 -12.10 12.08 17.92
CA VAL A 433 -13.25 12.66 17.22
C VAL A 433 -14.57 12.21 17.83
N GLN A 434 -15.63 13.02 17.70
CA GLN A 434 -16.98 12.64 18.11
C GLN A 434 -17.71 11.93 16.98
N HIS A 435 -18.29 10.76 17.26
CA HIS A 435 -19.14 10.02 16.33
C HIS A 435 -20.15 9.19 17.11
N ASP A 436 -21.43 9.23 16.72
CA ASP A 436 -22.56 8.57 17.40
C ASP A 436 -22.62 8.81 18.92
N GLY A 437 -22.33 10.04 19.34
CA GLY A 437 -22.39 10.46 20.75
C GLY A 437 -21.28 9.89 21.64
N GLN A 438 -20.22 9.33 21.04
CA GLN A 438 -19.05 8.81 21.74
C GLN A 438 -17.75 9.35 21.14
N THR A 439 -16.69 9.36 21.95
CA THR A 439 -15.34 9.69 21.49
C THR A 439 -14.70 8.46 20.82
N TRP A 440 -14.23 8.66 19.60
CA TRP A 440 -13.49 7.67 18.81
C TRP A 440 -12.06 8.14 18.60
N LEU A 441 -11.11 7.26 18.88
CA LEU A 441 -9.71 7.41 18.53
C LEU A 441 -9.50 6.99 17.08
N ARG A 442 -9.04 7.93 16.26
CA ARG A 442 -8.47 7.70 14.94
C ARG A 442 -7.06 7.15 15.11
N THR A 443 -6.86 5.86 14.84
CA THR A 443 -5.57 5.21 15.14
C THR A 443 -4.47 5.58 14.14
N GLY A 444 -4.85 6.07 12.95
CA GLY A 444 -3.95 6.29 11.83
C GLY A 444 -3.47 5.00 11.15
N ASP A 445 -3.89 3.83 11.63
CA ASP A 445 -3.69 2.56 10.93
C ASP A 445 -4.80 2.37 9.88
N LEU A 446 -4.43 1.81 8.73
CA LEU A 446 -5.36 1.47 7.66
C LEU A 446 -5.70 -0.02 7.76
N GLY A 447 -6.98 -0.35 7.55
CA GLY A 447 -7.46 -1.72 7.64
C GLY A 447 -8.89 -1.87 7.13
N PHE A 448 -9.42 -3.07 7.26
CA PHE A 448 -10.81 -3.40 6.95
C PHE A 448 -11.36 -4.39 7.98
N GLN A 449 -12.68 -4.44 8.08
CA GLN A 449 -13.40 -5.49 8.82
C GLN A 449 -13.98 -6.52 7.86
N ARG A 450 -13.96 -7.79 8.28
CA ARG A 450 -14.62 -8.88 7.57
C ARG A 450 -15.14 -9.91 8.56
N HIS A 451 -16.45 -10.14 8.56
CA HIS A 451 -17.11 -11.03 9.52
C HIS A 451 -16.75 -10.71 10.98
N GLY A 452 -16.64 -9.41 11.29
CA GLY A 452 -16.26 -8.91 12.62
C GLY A 452 -14.78 -9.01 12.99
N GLU A 453 -13.92 -9.58 12.14
CA GLU A 453 -12.47 -9.57 12.34
C GLU A 453 -11.81 -8.35 11.68
N LEU A 454 -10.85 -7.77 12.38
CA LEU A 454 -10.05 -6.63 11.94
C LEU A 454 -8.78 -7.13 11.24
N TYR A 455 -8.48 -6.55 10.08
CA TYR A 455 -7.24 -6.79 9.34
C TYR A 455 -6.55 -5.45 9.08
N ILE A 456 -5.27 -5.35 9.45
CA ILE A 456 -4.47 -4.13 9.23
C ILE A 456 -3.69 -4.28 7.91
N THR A 457 -3.88 -3.33 7.01
CA THR A 457 -3.24 -3.29 5.69
C THR A 457 -2.07 -2.32 5.65
N GLY A 458 -2.01 -1.32 6.54
CA GLY A 458 -0.89 -0.39 6.63
C GLY A 458 -1.11 0.78 7.58
N ARG A 459 -0.40 1.88 7.34
CA ARG A 459 -0.53 3.13 8.10
C ARG A 459 -0.75 4.29 7.15
N LEU A 460 -1.70 5.16 7.49
CA LEU A 460 -2.05 6.32 6.66
C LEU A 460 -0.83 7.20 6.38
N LYS A 461 -0.03 7.48 7.41
CA LYS A 461 1.18 8.33 7.30
C LYS A 461 2.36 7.70 6.55
N ASP A 462 2.38 6.38 6.43
CA ASP A 462 3.47 5.64 5.79
C ASP A 462 3.11 5.23 4.34
N MET A 463 1.84 5.33 3.97
CA MET A 463 1.36 5.02 2.62
C MET A 463 2.08 5.90 1.60
N LEU A 464 2.64 5.25 0.58
CA LEU A 464 3.30 5.92 -0.54
C LEU A 464 2.25 6.14 -1.62
N ILE A 465 2.03 7.38 -2.03
CA ILE A 465 1.17 7.67 -3.17
C ILE A 465 2.09 7.92 -4.35
N VAL A 466 2.21 6.92 -5.23
CA VAL A 466 3.09 7.02 -6.40
C VAL A 466 2.23 6.94 -7.64
N ARG A 467 2.17 8.04 -8.40
CA ARG A 467 1.37 8.19 -9.63
C ARG A 467 -0.11 7.80 -9.45
N GLY A 468 -0.71 8.19 -8.31
CA GLY A 468 -2.11 7.92 -7.99
C GLY A 468 -2.40 6.51 -7.47
N HIS A 469 -1.37 5.67 -7.29
CA HIS A 469 -1.50 4.37 -6.65
C HIS A 469 -1.06 4.42 -5.20
N ASN A 470 -1.87 3.83 -4.31
CA ASN A 470 -1.52 3.61 -2.92
C ASN A 470 -0.62 2.37 -2.80
N LEU A 471 0.65 2.59 -2.46
CA LEU A 471 1.63 1.55 -2.22
C LEU A 471 1.97 1.50 -0.73
N TYR A 472 1.97 0.30 -0.17
CA TYR A 472 2.27 0.06 1.22
C TYR A 472 3.75 -0.33 1.38
N PRO A 473 4.57 0.42 2.15
CA PRO A 473 5.99 0.15 2.29
C PRO A 473 6.35 -1.29 2.67
N GLN A 474 5.58 -1.91 3.57
CA GLN A 474 5.81 -3.30 4.00
C GLN A 474 5.68 -4.32 2.86
N ASP A 475 4.85 -4.04 1.86
CA ASP A 475 4.69 -4.94 0.72
C ASP A 475 5.90 -4.83 -0.21
N ILE A 476 6.43 -3.61 -0.39
CA ILE A 476 7.67 -3.36 -1.14
C ILE A 476 8.85 -4.04 -0.43
N GLU A 477 8.95 -3.87 0.88
CA GLU A 477 9.99 -4.51 1.70
C GLU A 477 9.94 -6.04 1.56
N LYS A 478 8.75 -6.65 1.66
CA LYS A 478 8.56 -8.10 1.49
C LYS A 478 8.93 -8.58 0.08
N VAL A 479 8.62 -7.82 -0.96
CA VAL A 479 9.03 -8.17 -2.33
C VAL A 479 10.54 -8.20 -2.43
N VAL A 480 11.24 -7.18 -1.92
CA VAL A 480 12.71 -7.17 -1.94
C VAL A 480 13.28 -8.33 -1.13
N GLU A 481 12.71 -8.65 0.03
CA GLU A 481 13.10 -9.79 0.86
C GLU A 481 12.92 -11.15 0.17
N ARG A 482 11.93 -11.26 -0.74
CA ARG A 482 11.58 -12.50 -1.42
C ARG A 482 12.33 -12.71 -2.72
N GLU A 483 12.45 -11.65 -3.52
CA GLU A 483 13.01 -11.72 -4.88
C GLU A 483 14.52 -11.49 -4.92
N VAL A 484 15.11 -10.98 -3.82
CA VAL A 484 16.55 -10.67 -3.76
C VAL A 484 17.22 -11.55 -2.70
N ASP A 485 17.60 -12.77 -3.07
CA ASP A 485 18.12 -13.82 -2.16
C ASP A 485 19.25 -13.38 -1.21
N VAL A 486 20.03 -12.39 -1.61
CA VAL A 486 21.20 -11.91 -0.85
C VAL A 486 20.85 -10.89 0.23
N VAL A 487 19.65 -10.30 0.21
CA VAL A 487 19.21 -9.41 1.30
C VAL A 487 18.63 -10.23 2.45
N ARG A 488 18.77 -9.74 3.68
CA ARG A 488 18.24 -10.44 4.86
C ARG A 488 16.80 -10.02 5.12
N LYS A 489 15.93 -10.97 5.46
CA LYS A 489 14.57 -10.69 5.97
C LYS A 489 14.61 -9.74 7.17
N GLY A 490 13.68 -8.78 7.21
CA GLY A 490 13.55 -7.76 8.25
C GLY A 490 14.64 -6.67 8.21
N ARG A 491 15.34 -6.50 7.08
CA ARG A 491 16.49 -5.57 6.92
C ARG A 491 16.35 -4.61 5.74
N ILE A 492 15.11 -4.35 5.33
CA ILE A 492 14.75 -3.42 4.25
C ILE A 492 13.78 -2.38 4.83
N ALA A 493 13.95 -1.12 4.45
CA ALA A 493 12.96 -0.07 4.67
C ALA A 493 12.57 0.57 3.35
N ALA A 494 11.27 0.60 3.05
CA ALA A 494 10.70 1.41 1.98
C ALA A 494 10.13 2.71 2.56
N PHE A 495 10.32 3.83 1.86
CA PHE A 495 9.85 5.16 2.27
C PHE A 495 9.63 6.07 1.08
N ALA A 496 8.86 7.14 1.28
CA ALA A 496 8.62 8.13 0.23
C ALA A 496 9.88 8.98 0.02
N VAL A 497 10.24 9.19 -1.24
CA VAL A 497 11.27 10.15 -1.63
C VAL A 497 10.69 11.12 -2.64
N ASN A 498 11.24 12.33 -2.69
CA ASN A 498 10.92 13.31 -3.70
C ASN A 498 12.19 13.60 -4.49
N GLN A 499 12.18 13.30 -5.80
CA GLN A 499 13.24 13.65 -6.73
C GLN A 499 12.68 14.59 -7.78
N ASP A 500 13.29 15.77 -7.91
CA ASP A 500 12.95 16.77 -8.92
C ASP A 500 11.46 17.13 -8.97
N GLY A 501 10.80 17.14 -7.80
CA GLY A 501 9.38 17.47 -7.65
C GLY A 501 8.42 16.29 -7.87
N SER A 502 8.93 15.08 -8.15
CA SER A 502 8.14 13.86 -8.30
C SER A 502 8.27 12.94 -7.09
N GLU A 503 7.12 12.51 -6.54
CA GLU A 503 7.09 11.48 -5.50
C GLU A 503 7.45 10.09 -6.06
N GLY A 504 8.30 9.37 -5.35
CA GLY A 504 8.77 8.04 -5.74
C GLY A 504 9.13 7.15 -4.56
N ILE A 505 9.62 5.95 -4.88
CA ILE A 505 9.96 4.92 -3.90
C ILE A 505 11.44 5.00 -3.53
N GLY A 506 11.72 5.19 -2.24
CA GLY A 506 13.04 5.06 -1.65
C GLY A 506 13.19 3.72 -0.93
N ILE A 507 14.34 3.08 -1.08
CA ILE A 507 14.67 1.83 -0.39
C ILE A 507 15.99 1.98 0.34
N ALA A 508 16.03 1.59 1.61
CA ALA A 508 17.26 1.39 2.35
C ALA A 508 17.39 -0.10 2.72
N ALA A 509 18.44 -0.76 2.24
CA ALA A 509 18.69 -2.18 2.46
C ALA A 509 20.00 -2.38 3.22
N GLU A 510 19.95 -3.02 4.39
CA GLU A 510 21.15 -3.37 5.14
C GLU A 510 21.79 -4.63 4.59
N VAL A 511 23.06 -4.52 4.20
CA VAL A 511 23.78 -5.57 3.48
C VAL A 511 24.95 -6.10 4.32
N SER A 512 25.03 -7.43 4.45
CA SER A 512 26.10 -8.08 5.20
C SER A 512 27.47 -7.92 4.52
N ARG A 513 28.56 -7.90 5.32
CA ARG A 513 29.94 -7.80 4.79
C ARG A 513 30.32 -8.92 3.81
N SER A 514 29.70 -10.09 3.92
CA SER A 514 29.92 -11.19 2.97
C SER A 514 29.30 -10.90 1.61
N VAL A 515 28.07 -10.36 1.60
CA VAL A 515 27.38 -9.96 0.36
C VAL A 515 28.08 -8.77 -0.30
N GLN A 516 28.52 -7.78 0.49
CA GLN A 516 29.31 -6.64 0.00
C GLN A 516 30.58 -7.06 -0.76
N LYS A 517 31.16 -8.23 -0.44
CA LYS A 517 32.34 -8.79 -1.13
C LYS A 517 31.98 -9.63 -2.36
N MET A 518 30.77 -10.18 -2.41
CA MET A 518 30.32 -11.12 -3.44
C MET A 518 29.68 -10.39 -4.63
N LEU A 519 28.95 -9.31 -4.37
CA LEU A 519 28.23 -8.53 -5.38
C LEU A 519 28.67 -7.06 -5.31
N SER A 520 28.84 -6.44 -6.48
CA SER A 520 29.04 -4.99 -6.54
C SER A 520 27.79 -4.25 -6.08
N ALA A 521 27.98 -3.05 -5.53
CA ALA A 521 26.87 -2.19 -5.13
C ALA A 521 25.91 -1.90 -6.29
N GLU A 522 26.47 -1.61 -7.47
CA GLU A 522 25.74 -1.36 -8.73
C GLU A 522 24.83 -2.55 -9.10
N ALA A 523 25.36 -3.78 -9.05
CA ALA A 523 24.60 -4.99 -9.36
C ALA A 523 23.45 -5.20 -8.36
N LEU A 524 23.72 -5.05 -7.06
CA LEU A 524 22.69 -5.22 -6.02
C LEU A 524 21.60 -4.15 -6.12
N ILE A 525 21.96 -2.89 -6.39
CA ILE A 525 21.00 -1.81 -6.67
C ILE A 525 20.13 -2.17 -7.88
N LYS A 526 20.73 -2.64 -8.99
CA LYS A 526 19.99 -3.06 -10.20
C LYS A 526 18.98 -4.17 -9.88
N ILE A 527 19.40 -5.19 -9.13
CA ILE A 527 18.53 -6.32 -8.74
C ILE A 527 17.36 -5.83 -7.86
N ILE A 528 17.63 -5.00 -6.84
CA ILE A 528 16.58 -4.45 -5.97
C ILE A 528 15.58 -3.61 -6.78
N ARG A 529 16.08 -2.75 -7.67
CA ARG A 529 15.21 -1.90 -8.50
C ARG A 529 14.36 -2.72 -9.46
N GLN A 530 14.93 -3.76 -10.07
CA GLN A 530 14.22 -4.67 -10.96
C GLN A 530 13.08 -5.40 -10.23
N ALA A 531 13.37 -6.00 -9.07
CA ALA A 531 12.37 -6.74 -8.29
C ALA A 531 11.15 -5.87 -7.93
N VAL A 532 11.38 -4.61 -7.57
CA VAL A 532 10.29 -3.68 -7.23
C VAL A 532 9.57 -3.18 -8.47
N ALA A 533 10.28 -2.89 -9.56
CA ALA A 533 9.68 -2.50 -10.83
C ALA A 533 8.76 -3.59 -11.40
N GLU A 534 9.17 -4.86 -11.35
CA GLU A 534 8.35 -5.99 -11.81
C GLU A 534 7.08 -6.19 -10.98
N ALA A 535 7.18 -6.03 -9.65
CA ALA A 535 6.07 -6.27 -8.74
C ALA A 535 5.06 -5.10 -8.67
N PHE A 536 5.54 -3.86 -8.71
CA PHE A 536 4.73 -2.66 -8.47
C PHE A 536 4.58 -1.76 -9.70
N GLN A 537 5.17 -2.13 -10.84
CA GLN A 537 5.20 -1.32 -12.08
C GLN A 537 5.90 0.04 -11.90
N GLU A 538 6.64 0.21 -10.81
CA GLU A 538 7.37 1.43 -10.46
C GLU A 538 8.74 1.04 -9.90
N ALA A 539 9.80 1.59 -10.50
CA ALA A 539 11.15 1.38 -9.99
C ALA A 539 11.45 2.33 -8.82
N PRO A 540 12.20 1.89 -7.80
CA PRO A 540 12.74 2.78 -6.79
C PRO A 540 13.58 3.87 -7.45
N SER A 541 13.22 5.13 -7.16
CA SER A 541 13.99 6.30 -7.58
C SER A 541 15.22 6.47 -6.71
N VAL A 542 15.17 5.98 -5.46
CA VAL A 542 16.31 5.99 -4.55
C VAL A 542 16.56 4.59 -3.98
N VAL A 543 17.80 4.12 -4.03
CA VAL A 543 18.23 2.89 -3.32
C VAL A 543 19.50 3.16 -2.54
N VAL A 544 19.49 2.90 -1.26
CA VAL A 544 20.58 3.10 -0.31
C VAL A 544 21.01 1.73 0.21
N LEU A 545 22.27 1.36 0.02
CA LEU A 545 22.83 0.15 0.60
C LEU A 545 23.57 0.49 1.90
N LEU A 546 23.07 -0.04 3.01
CA LEU A 546 23.53 0.26 4.36
C LEU A 546 24.59 -0.74 4.85
N ASN A 547 25.50 -0.25 5.69
CA ASN A 547 26.43 -1.12 6.43
C ASN A 547 25.68 -1.93 7.50
N PRO A 548 26.20 -3.10 7.92
CA PRO A 548 25.54 -3.92 8.94
C PRO A 548 25.32 -3.17 10.26
N GLY A 549 24.08 -3.15 10.75
CA GLY A 549 23.68 -2.45 11.98
C GLY A 549 23.22 -1.01 11.76
N ALA A 550 23.30 -0.48 10.54
CA ALA A 550 22.96 0.90 10.25
C ALA A 550 21.47 1.15 9.99
N LEU A 551 20.64 0.11 9.78
CA LEU A 551 19.21 0.28 9.57
C LEU A 551 18.51 0.78 10.84
N PRO A 552 17.91 1.98 10.84
CA PRO A 552 17.23 2.55 12.00
C PRO A 552 16.09 1.65 12.52
N LYS A 553 16.17 1.28 13.81
CA LYS A 553 15.15 0.52 14.54
C LYS A 553 14.94 1.12 15.92
N THR A 554 13.73 0.94 16.48
CA THR A 554 13.45 1.29 17.88
C THR A 554 14.19 0.34 18.84
N SER A 555 14.26 0.70 20.12
CA SER A 555 14.75 -0.19 21.18
C SER A 555 13.93 -1.48 21.34
N SER A 556 12.70 -1.49 20.83
CA SER A 556 11.82 -2.65 20.71
C SER A 556 11.95 -3.37 19.36
N GLY A 557 12.99 -3.09 18.56
CA GLY A 557 13.28 -3.77 17.30
C GLY A 557 12.46 -3.34 16.08
N LYS A 558 11.50 -2.41 16.24
CA LYS A 558 10.60 -1.97 15.16
C LYS A 558 11.34 -1.12 14.13
N LEU A 559 11.08 -1.35 12.85
CA LEU A 559 11.67 -0.59 11.75
C LEU A 559 11.26 0.89 11.77
N GLN A 560 12.20 1.82 11.55
CA GLN A 560 11.92 3.26 11.49
C GLN A 560 12.13 3.82 10.06
N ARG A 561 11.12 3.66 9.19
CA ARG A 561 11.14 4.12 7.78
C ARG A 561 11.41 5.61 7.62
N SER A 562 10.74 6.41 8.43
CA SER A 562 10.91 7.87 8.45
C SER A 562 12.30 8.29 8.93
N ALA A 563 12.90 7.58 9.89
CA ALA A 563 14.28 7.82 10.30
C ALA A 563 15.25 7.47 9.17
N CYS A 564 14.97 6.44 8.35
CA CYS A 564 15.75 6.18 7.14
C CYS A 564 15.68 7.39 6.18
N ARG A 565 14.46 7.89 5.91
CA ARG A 565 14.24 9.06 5.04
C ARG A 565 14.94 10.32 5.56
N THR A 566 14.78 10.65 6.84
CA THR A 566 15.39 11.84 7.46
C THR A 566 16.91 11.74 7.47
N ARG A 567 17.47 10.61 7.89
CA ARG A 567 18.93 10.40 7.94
C ARG A 567 19.55 10.33 6.55
N LEU A 568 18.80 9.89 5.55
CA LEU A 568 19.23 9.98 4.16
C LEU A 568 19.31 11.45 3.72
N ALA A 569 18.28 12.24 4.02
CA ALA A 569 18.21 13.64 3.63
C ALA A 569 19.27 14.52 4.30
N ASP A 570 19.65 14.23 5.55
CA ASP A 570 20.71 14.95 6.28
C ASP A 570 22.12 14.34 6.10
N GLY A 571 22.24 13.22 5.38
CA GLY A 571 23.50 12.53 5.11
C GLY A 571 24.08 11.73 6.28
N SER A 572 23.36 11.56 7.40
CA SER A 572 23.81 10.80 8.57
C SER A 572 23.56 9.29 8.48
N LEU A 573 22.89 8.81 7.43
CA LEU A 573 22.61 7.40 7.23
C LEU A 573 23.89 6.64 6.78
N ASP A 574 24.39 5.75 7.64
CA ASP A 574 25.59 4.94 7.39
C ASP A 574 25.37 3.95 6.22
N SER A 575 25.78 4.41 5.04
CA SER A 575 25.63 3.74 3.76
C SER A 575 26.97 3.61 3.05
N TYR A 576 27.12 2.56 2.25
CA TYR A 576 28.30 2.35 1.41
C TYR A 576 28.02 2.54 -0.09
N ALA A 577 26.75 2.71 -0.47
CA ALA A 577 26.35 3.07 -1.82
C ALA A 577 24.94 3.70 -1.82
N VAL A 578 24.72 4.63 -2.74
CA VAL A 578 23.42 5.30 -2.97
C VAL A 578 23.16 5.39 -4.46
N PHE A 579 21.92 5.17 -4.86
CA PHE A 579 21.39 5.44 -6.19
C PHE A 579 20.30 6.51 -6.11
N PRO A 580 20.30 7.49 -7.03
CA PRO A 580 21.42 7.84 -7.91
C PRO A 580 22.63 8.28 -7.08
N ALA A 581 23.84 8.10 -7.61
CA ALA A 581 25.04 8.50 -6.90
C ALA A 581 25.09 10.02 -6.81
N ASN A 582 25.21 10.57 -5.60
CA ASN A 582 25.50 11.99 -5.37
C ASN A 582 27.00 12.23 -5.57
N ASP A 583 27.52 12.02 -6.78
CA ASP A 583 28.79 12.64 -7.15
C ASP A 583 28.99 12.74 -8.66
N THR A 584 29.34 13.96 -9.07
CA THR A 584 29.64 14.49 -10.40
C THR A 584 30.95 13.94 -11.01
N THR A 585 31.38 12.72 -10.65
CA THR A 585 32.76 12.26 -10.89
C THR A 585 32.92 10.77 -11.20
N LEU A 586 32.08 10.22 -12.09
CA LEU A 586 32.40 8.95 -12.77
C LEU A 586 32.39 9.10 -14.30
N GLN A 587 33.24 10.04 -14.75
CA GLN A 587 33.84 9.98 -16.08
C GLN A 587 34.69 8.71 -16.20
N ASN A 588 34.53 8.02 -17.33
CA ASN A 588 35.31 6.89 -17.86
C ASN A 588 34.87 5.48 -17.45
N ARG A 589 33.89 4.93 -18.19
CA ARG A 589 34.00 3.56 -18.71
C ARG A 589 33.80 3.56 -20.22
N THR A 590 34.85 3.15 -20.92
CA THR A 590 34.95 3.18 -22.39
C THR A 590 34.53 1.84 -23.00
N LEU A 591 33.65 1.93 -24.00
CA LEU A 591 33.38 1.07 -25.17
C LEU A 591 33.21 -0.45 -24.96
N SER A 592 32.00 -0.92 -25.25
CA SER A 592 31.81 -2.16 -26.01
C SER A 592 31.21 -1.80 -27.37
N THR A 593 31.78 -2.37 -28.43
CA THR A 593 31.47 -2.14 -29.84
C THR A 593 30.08 -2.67 -30.18
N GLY A 594 29.07 -1.81 -30.13
CA GLY A 594 27.78 -2.01 -30.81
C GLY A 594 27.83 -1.47 -32.25
N SER A 595 26.87 -1.87 -33.08
CA SER A 595 26.70 -1.31 -34.43
C SER A 595 26.48 0.21 -34.39
N ASP A 596 26.80 0.92 -35.48
CA ASP A 596 26.61 2.39 -35.58
C ASP A 596 25.17 2.81 -35.20
N LEU A 597 24.18 1.96 -35.49
CA LEU A 597 22.77 2.14 -35.13
C LEU A 597 22.54 2.12 -33.61
N GLN A 598 23.14 1.18 -32.89
CA GLN A 598 23.00 1.08 -31.44
C GLN A 598 23.59 2.31 -30.73
N ALA A 599 24.72 2.82 -31.21
CA ALA A 599 25.32 4.05 -30.69
C ALA A 599 24.42 5.27 -30.95
N GLN A 600 23.75 5.33 -32.10
CA GLN A 600 22.81 6.39 -32.44
C GLN A 600 21.55 6.34 -31.58
N ILE A 601 21.00 5.15 -31.31
CA ILE A 601 19.87 4.95 -30.39
C ILE A 601 20.25 5.34 -28.96
N ALA A 602 21.45 4.94 -28.51
CA ALA A 602 21.97 5.28 -27.19
C ALA A 602 22.04 6.81 -27.00
N SER A 603 22.46 7.56 -28.02
CA SER A 603 22.52 9.03 -27.96
C SER A 603 21.13 9.66 -27.75
N VAL A 604 20.10 9.14 -28.42
CA VAL A 604 18.72 9.65 -28.26
C VAL A 604 18.15 9.28 -26.89
N TRP A 605 18.49 8.10 -26.38
CA TRP A 605 18.13 7.72 -25.01
C TRP A 605 18.81 8.63 -23.99
N CYS A 606 20.11 8.91 -24.13
CA CYS A 606 20.83 9.85 -23.27
C CYS A 606 20.17 11.24 -23.23
N GLU A 607 19.80 11.78 -24.40
CA GLU A 607 19.16 13.10 -24.54
C GLU A 607 17.84 13.19 -23.75
N HIS A 608 16.97 12.19 -23.90
CA HIS A 608 15.62 12.22 -23.33
C HIS A 608 15.52 11.66 -21.91
N LEU A 609 16.42 10.76 -21.51
CA LEU A 609 16.50 10.21 -20.16
C LEU A 609 17.41 11.03 -19.25
N GLN A 610 18.05 12.09 -19.77
CA GLN A 610 18.99 12.95 -19.05
C GLN A 610 20.13 12.15 -18.39
N CYS A 611 20.65 11.14 -19.09
CA CYS A 611 21.76 10.31 -18.63
C CYS A 611 23.00 10.49 -19.52
N GLU A 612 24.20 10.40 -18.93
CA GLU A 612 25.45 10.65 -19.68
C GLU A 612 25.78 9.52 -20.67
N GLN A 613 25.50 8.26 -20.31
CA GLN A 613 25.80 7.08 -21.13
C GLN A 613 24.76 5.96 -20.90
N VAL A 614 24.51 5.16 -21.94
CA VAL A 614 23.65 3.96 -21.92
C VAL A 614 24.42 2.77 -22.50
N SER A 615 24.45 1.66 -21.76
CA SER A 615 25.07 0.39 -22.14
C SER A 615 24.09 -0.52 -22.88
N ALA A 616 24.60 -1.51 -23.62
CA ALA A 616 23.81 -2.48 -24.40
C ALA A 616 22.69 -3.16 -23.58
N ASP A 617 22.98 -3.53 -22.33
CA ASP A 617 22.06 -4.24 -21.44
C ASP A 617 21.25 -3.29 -20.52
N ASP A 618 21.32 -1.98 -20.77
CA ASP A 618 20.54 -1.01 -20.02
C ASP A 618 19.10 -0.96 -20.53
N HIS A 619 18.19 -0.99 -19.57
CA HIS A 619 16.76 -1.09 -19.82
C HIS A 619 16.13 0.30 -19.74
N PHE A 620 15.39 0.69 -20.78
CA PHE A 620 14.83 2.03 -20.96
C PHE A 620 14.10 2.55 -19.70
N PHE A 621 13.22 1.72 -19.15
CA PHE A 621 12.40 2.07 -17.99
C PHE A 621 13.18 2.05 -16.66
N LEU A 622 14.32 1.34 -16.59
CA LEU A 622 15.20 1.38 -15.41
C LEU A 622 16.03 2.65 -15.36
N LEU A 623 16.23 3.32 -16.49
CA LEU A 623 16.95 4.58 -16.61
C LEU A 623 16.06 5.82 -16.42
N GLY A 624 14.82 5.65 -15.93
CA GLY A 624 13.87 6.76 -15.75
C GLY A 624 12.92 6.98 -16.93
N GLY A 625 12.98 6.10 -17.94
CA GLY A 625 12.04 6.12 -19.06
C GLY A 625 10.61 5.85 -18.61
N ASN A 626 9.67 6.62 -19.13
CA ASN A 626 8.23 6.45 -18.92
C ASN A 626 7.52 6.56 -20.27
N SER A 627 6.19 6.41 -20.30
CA SER A 627 5.40 6.43 -21.54
C SER A 627 5.55 7.73 -22.36
N ILE A 628 5.74 8.87 -21.69
CA ILE A 628 5.95 10.18 -22.32
C ILE A 628 7.34 10.24 -22.94
N VAL A 629 8.36 9.88 -22.17
CA VAL A 629 9.77 9.85 -22.63
C VAL A 629 9.97 8.80 -23.72
N ALA A 630 9.30 7.65 -23.61
CA ALA A 630 9.26 6.60 -24.62
C ALA A 630 8.65 7.10 -25.93
N THR A 631 7.56 7.87 -25.85
CA THR A 631 6.93 8.49 -27.02
C THR A 631 7.86 9.53 -27.66
N GLN A 632 8.55 10.34 -26.85
CA GLN A 632 9.52 11.32 -27.33
C GLN A 632 10.73 10.66 -28.01
N VAL A 633 11.30 9.62 -27.39
CA VAL A 633 12.41 8.84 -27.92
C VAL A 633 12.03 8.17 -29.23
N VAL A 634 10.85 7.55 -29.30
CA VAL A 634 10.33 6.93 -30.52
C VAL A 634 10.10 7.97 -31.62
N ALA A 635 9.53 9.13 -31.30
CA ALA A 635 9.36 10.23 -32.24
C ALA A 635 10.71 10.74 -32.78
N ARG A 636 11.70 10.91 -31.88
CA ARG A 636 13.05 11.37 -32.25
C ARG A 636 13.79 10.35 -33.11
N LEU A 637 13.67 9.06 -32.81
CA LEU A 637 14.27 8.00 -33.62
C LEU A 637 13.61 7.87 -34.99
N ARG A 638 12.29 8.07 -35.09
CA ARG A 638 11.59 8.16 -36.39
C ARG A 638 12.19 9.26 -37.26
N GLU A 639 12.40 10.45 -36.69
CA GLU A 639 13.02 11.59 -37.39
C GLU A 639 14.46 11.29 -37.82
N THR A 640 15.25 10.67 -36.94
CA THR A 640 16.70 10.53 -37.12
C THR A 640 17.06 9.37 -38.05
N LEU A 641 16.29 8.28 -38.01
CA LEU A 641 16.57 7.04 -38.72
C LEU A 641 15.70 6.85 -39.98
N GLY A 642 14.68 7.69 -40.18
CA GLY A 642 13.80 7.64 -41.37
C GLY A 642 12.96 6.37 -41.46
N ILE A 643 12.68 5.73 -40.32
CA ILE A 643 11.94 4.46 -40.20
C ILE A 643 10.75 4.64 -39.25
N ASP A 644 9.62 4.01 -39.58
CA ASP A 644 8.40 4.11 -38.77
C ASP A 644 8.46 3.13 -37.58
N LEU A 645 8.61 3.67 -36.37
CA LEU A 645 8.81 2.89 -35.14
C LEU A 645 7.57 2.94 -34.26
N ASN A 646 6.95 1.81 -33.94
CA ASN A 646 5.85 1.75 -32.97
C ASN A 646 6.37 1.85 -31.53
N LEU A 647 5.71 2.65 -30.68
CA LEU A 647 5.99 2.72 -29.24
C LEU A 647 6.02 1.34 -28.57
N ARG A 648 5.17 0.42 -29.04
CA ARG A 648 5.09 -0.96 -28.57
C ARG A 648 6.42 -1.71 -28.67
N LEU A 649 7.25 -1.44 -29.68
CA LEU A 649 8.58 -2.07 -29.83
C LEU A 649 9.47 -1.82 -28.61
N LEU A 650 9.41 -0.61 -28.04
CA LEU A 650 10.21 -0.26 -26.86
C LEU A 650 9.73 -0.98 -25.59
N PHE A 651 8.46 -1.39 -25.55
CA PHE A 651 7.91 -2.21 -24.45
C PHE A 651 8.21 -3.70 -24.62
N GLU A 652 8.29 -4.19 -25.86
CA GLU A 652 8.58 -5.60 -26.16
C GLU A 652 10.08 -5.92 -26.13
N ALA A 653 10.92 -4.94 -26.49
CA ALA A 653 12.37 -5.04 -26.48
C ALA A 653 12.98 -3.85 -25.69
N PRO A 654 12.88 -3.84 -24.36
CA PRO A 654 13.17 -2.64 -23.55
C PRO A 654 14.65 -2.40 -23.22
N THR A 655 15.57 -3.30 -23.60
CA THR A 655 17.02 -3.06 -23.47
C THR A 655 17.58 -2.41 -24.72
N LEU A 656 18.63 -1.59 -24.60
CA LEU A 656 19.24 -0.91 -25.74
C LEU A 656 19.63 -1.89 -26.86
N ALA A 657 20.22 -3.05 -26.51
CA ALA A 657 20.62 -4.07 -27.47
C ALA A 657 19.43 -4.74 -28.16
N ALA A 658 18.38 -5.12 -27.41
CA ALA A 658 17.20 -5.75 -27.98
C ALA A 658 16.43 -4.76 -28.87
N PHE A 659 16.29 -3.52 -28.41
CA PHE A 659 15.63 -2.46 -29.18
C PHE A 659 16.40 -2.14 -30.48
N ALA A 660 17.73 -2.06 -30.40
CA ALA A 660 18.57 -1.85 -31.58
C ALA A 660 18.47 -3.00 -32.59
N ALA A 661 18.41 -4.26 -32.12
CA ALA A 661 18.24 -5.42 -32.98
C ALA A 661 16.89 -5.43 -33.72
N GLU A 662 15.79 -5.03 -33.06
CA GLU A 662 14.47 -4.88 -33.70
C GLU A 662 14.48 -3.78 -34.76
N ILE A 663 15.16 -2.67 -34.48
CA ILE A 663 15.31 -1.56 -35.43
C ILE A 663 16.18 -1.95 -36.63
N GLU A 664 17.26 -2.70 -36.40
CA GLU A 664 18.13 -3.23 -37.46
C GLU A 664 17.36 -4.21 -38.37
N ALA A 665 16.53 -5.08 -37.79
CA ALA A 665 15.66 -5.97 -38.54
C ALA A 665 14.66 -5.19 -39.43
N LEU A 666 14.10 -4.09 -38.92
CA LEU A 666 13.23 -3.19 -39.69
C LEU A 666 13.98 -2.48 -40.83
N GLN A 667 15.24 -2.07 -40.63
CA GLN A 667 16.08 -1.45 -41.66
C GLN A 667 16.48 -2.43 -42.76
N ILE A 668 16.83 -3.67 -42.41
CA ILE A 668 17.16 -4.73 -43.38
C ILE A 668 15.93 -5.09 -44.21
N ALA A 669 14.75 -5.20 -43.57
CA ALA A 669 13.48 -5.40 -44.28
C ALA A 669 13.17 -4.25 -45.26
N ALA A 670 13.51 -3.00 -44.89
CA ALA A 670 13.33 -1.85 -45.77
C ALA A 670 14.33 -1.79 -46.95
N SER A 671 15.52 -2.39 -46.82
CA SER A 671 16.60 -2.32 -47.81
C SER A 671 16.74 -3.54 -48.73
N GLN A 672 16.14 -4.69 -48.40
CA GLN A 672 16.09 -5.88 -49.26
C GLN A 672 15.00 -5.87 -50.34
N GLY A 673 14.32 -4.74 -50.57
CA GLY A 673 13.50 -4.55 -51.77
C GLY A 673 12.06 -5.08 -51.72
N ASP A 674 11.50 -5.31 -50.54
CA ASP A 674 10.03 -5.49 -50.38
C ASP A 674 9.28 -4.16 -50.30
N SER A 675 10.01 -3.04 -50.29
CA SER A 675 9.43 -1.71 -50.52
C SER A 675 9.24 -1.50 -52.02
N GLN A 676 8.14 -2.04 -52.56
CA GLN A 676 7.47 -1.30 -53.63
C GLN A 676 7.24 0.11 -53.09
N THR A 677 7.89 1.09 -53.71
CA THR A 677 7.64 2.52 -53.58
C THR A 677 6.17 2.79 -53.93
N GLN A 678 5.27 2.50 -52.99
CA GLN A 678 3.87 2.83 -53.11
C GLN A 678 3.75 4.35 -52.95
N ASN A 679 3.34 5.02 -54.04
CA ASN A 679 3.12 6.46 -54.16
C ASN A 679 2.68 7.16 -52.85
N ALA A 680 3.20 8.37 -52.63
CA ALA A 680 2.79 9.24 -51.53
C ALA A 680 1.28 9.49 -51.56
N ILE A 681 0.63 9.58 -50.39
CA ILE A 681 -0.78 9.92 -50.30
C ILE A 681 -0.92 11.41 -50.63
N VAL A 682 -1.67 11.73 -51.69
CA VAL A 682 -1.89 13.11 -52.14
C VAL A 682 -3.17 13.66 -51.52
N ARG A 683 -3.10 14.89 -51.01
CA ARG A 683 -4.27 15.60 -50.47
C ARG A 683 -5.23 15.97 -51.62
N LEU A 684 -6.49 15.54 -51.52
CA LEU A 684 -7.50 15.79 -52.55
C LEU A 684 -7.98 17.25 -52.54
N PRO A 685 -8.33 17.85 -53.68
CA PRO A 685 -8.96 19.16 -53.72
C PRO A 685 -10.43 19.09 -53.26
N GLY A 686 -10.87 20.11 -52.52
CA GLY A 686 -12.28 20.26 -52.13
C GLY A 686 -12.75 19.36 -50.98
N ASN A 687 -14.04 19.48 -50.65
CA ASN A 687 -14.72 18.81 -49.51
C ASN A 687 -15.98 18.03 -49.92
N GLU A 688 -16.32 18.04 -51.22
CA GLU A 688 -17.52 17.41 -51.78
C GLU A 688 -17.11 16.32 -52.77
N HIS A 689 -17.99 15.33 -52.97
CA HIS A 689 -17.76 14.21 -53.89
C HIS A 689 -16.47 13.44 -53.63
N LEU A 690 -16.04 13.35 -52.37
CA LEU A 690 -14.90 12.54 -51.99
C LEU A 690 -15.32 11.07 -51.98
N PRO A 691 -14.53 10.13 -52.53
CA PRO A 691 -14.91 8.72 -52.50
C PRO A 691 -14.82 8.17 -51.08
N GLN A 692 -15.79 7.35 -50.70
CA GLN A 692 -15.70 6.55 -49.47
C GLN A 692 -14.55 5.55 -49.59
N SER A 693 -13.89 5.18 -48.48
CA SER A 693 -12.98 4.03 -48.49
C SER A 693 -13.75 2.73 -48.72
N LEU A 694 -13.07 1.64 -49.09
CA LEU A 694 -13.74 0.34 -49.24
C LEU A 694 -14.33 -0.16 -47.91
N ALA A 695 -13.68 0.16 -46.79
CA ALA A 695 -14.17 -0.16 -45.46
C ALA A 695 -15.43 0.65 -45.10
N GLN A 696 -15.47 1.94 -45.47
CA GLN A 696 -16.66 2.79 -45.32
C GLN A 696 -17.82 2.31 -46.20
N ASN A 697 -17.56 1.93 -47.46
CA ASN A 697 -18.58 1.38 -48.36
C ASN A 697 -19.33 0.21 -47.73
N ARG A 698 -18.61 -0.70 -47.04
CA ARG A 698 -19.22 -1.83 -46.33
C ARG A 698 -20.22 -1.35 -45.27
N LEU A 699 -19.83 -0.40 -44.44
CA LEU A 699 -20.71 0.11 -43.37
C LEU A 699 -21.86 0.96 -43.91
N TRP A 700 -21.63 1.72 -44.98
CA TRP A 700 -22.69 2.44 -45.70
C TRP A 700 -23.75 1.49 -46.24
N PHE A 701 -23.33 0.41 -46.91
CA PHE A 701 -24.24 -0.61 -47.41
C PHE A 701 -25.02 -1.30 -46.28
N LEU A 702 -24.35 -1.69 -45.19
CA LEU A 702 -25.03 -2.30 -44.03
C LEU A 702 -26.04 -1.35 -43.38
N TRP A 703 -25.72 -0.05 -43.32
CA TRP A 703 -26.64 0.97 -42.85
C TRP A 703 -27.84 1.15 -43.81
N GLN A 704 -27.65 1.09 -45.13
CA GLN A 704 -28.77 1.15 -46.09
C GLN A 704 -29.72 -0.05 -45.94
N LEU A 705 -29.23 -1.22 -45.52
CA LEU A 705 -30.05 -2.40 -45.26
C LEU A 705 -30.89 -2.29 -43.99
N ASP A 706 -30.34 -1.68 -42.93
CA ASP A 706 -31.05 -1.43 -41.68
C ASP A 706 -30.61 -0.10 -41.03
N PRO A 707 -31.21 1.04 -41.44
CA PRO A 707 -30.83 2.36 -40.92
C PRO A 707 -31.12 2.56 -39.43
N GLN A 708 -31.93 1.68 -38.83
CA GLN A 708 -32.28 1.74 -37.40
C GLN A 708 -31.32 0.90 -36.53
N SER A 709 -30.37 0.20 -37.13
CA SER A 709 -29.41 -0.64 -36.42
C SER A 709 -28.43 0.19 -35.60
N SER A 710 -28.23 -0.21 -34.34
CA SER A 710 -27.17 0.32 -33.47
C SER A 710 -25.93 -0.57 -33.43
N ALA A 711 -25.83 -1.59 -34.29
CA ALA A 711 -24.78 -2.61 -34.23
C ALA A 711 -23.37 -2.05 -34.42
N TYR A 712 -23.25 -0.92 -35.12
CA TYR A 712 -21.99 -0.22 -35.40
C TYR A 712 -21.86 1.10 -34.62
N ASN A 713 -22.60 1.25 -33.53
CA ASN A 713 -22.32 2.31 -32.56
C ASN A 713 -21.10 1.92 -31.71
N ILE A 714 -20.26 2.90 -31.42
CA ILE A 714 -19.12 2.81 -30.51
C ILE A 714 -19.45 3.67 -29.28
N PRO A 715 -20.13 3.11 -28.26
CA PRO A 715 -20.40 3.82 -27.02
C PRO A 715 -19.17 3.78 -26.09
N GLY A 716 -18.74 4.95 -25.62
CA GLY A 716 -17.74 5.15 -24.58
C GLY A 716 -18.30 5.98 -23.43
N GLY A 717 -17.70 5.87 -22.25
CA GLY A 717 -18.09 6.65 -21.08
C GLY A 717 -16.91 6.84 -20.14
N LEU A 718 -16.76 8.07 -19.62
CA LEU A 718 -15.80 8.40 -18.57
C LEU A 718 -16.55 8.75 -17.29
N TYR A 719 -16.11 8.18 -16.17
CA TYR A 719 -16.54 8.63 -14.84
C TYR A 719 -15.60 9.74 -14.39
N LEU A 720 -16.15 10.91 -14.09
CA LEU A 720 -15.40 12.10 -13.71
C LEU A 720 -15.79 12.49 -12.29
N ARG A 721 -14.79 12.69 -11.42
CA ARG A 721 -14.99 13.07 -10.02
C ARG A 721 -14.23 14.35 -9.70
N GLY A 722 -14.88 15.26 -8.97
CA GLY A 722 -14.35 16.56 -8.55
C GLY A 722 -14.94 17.72 -9.35
N GLU A 723 -14.35 18.91 -9.17
CA GLU A 723 -14.76 20.10 -9.91
C GLU A 723 -14.57 19.93 -11.42
N LEU A 724 -15.64 20.09 -12.18
CA LEU A 724 -15.66 19.90 -13.62
C LEU A 724 -15.94 21.22 -14.34
N ASP A 725 -15.00 21.66 -15.19
CA ASP A 725 -15.22 22.81 -16.06
C ASP A 725 -15.93 22.38 -17.34
N THR A 726 -17.26 22.54 -17.35
CA THR A 726 -18.10 22.20 -18.50
C THR A 726 -17.79 23.06 -19.73
N THR A 727 -17.26 24.27 -19.53
CA THR A 727 -16.86 25.17 -20.63
C THR A 727 -15.58 24.66 -21.29
N ALA A 728 -14.60 24.26 -20.48
CA ALA A 728 -13.37 23.63 -20.96
C ALA A 728 -13.65 22.29 -21.67
N LEU A 729 -14.61 21.49 -21.16
CA LEU A 729 -15.08 20.27 -21.84
C LEU A 729 -15.63 20.57 -23.22
N ARG A 730 -16.59 21.50 -23.31
CA ARG A 730 -17.22 21.88 -24.58
C ARG A 730 -16.20 22.41 -25.58
N THR A 731 -15.28 23.26 -25.11
CA THR A 731 -14.21 23.85 -25.93
C THR A 731 -13.28 22.77 -26.48
N SER A 732 -12.96 21.75 -25.67
CA SER A 732 -12.05 20.68 -26.05
C SER A 732 -12.65 19.80 -27.17
N PHE A 733 -13.93 19.41 -27.05
CA PHE A 733 -14.62 18.68 -28.13
C PHE A 733 -14.80 19.52 -29.39
N GLN A 734 -15.13 20.81 -29.26
CA GLN A 734 -15.21 21.72 -30.40
C GLN A 734 -13.88 21.74 -31.19
N ARG A 735 -12.75 21.84 -30.49
CA ARG A 735 -11.40 21.80 -31.10
C ARG A 735 -11.09 20.47 -31.77
N LEU A 736 -11.51 19.35 -31.18
CA LEU A 736 -11.35 18.03 -31.79
C LEU A 736 -12.16 17.89 -33.08
N ILE A 737 -13.40 18.38 -33.10
CA ILE A 737 -14.29 18.34 -34.27
C ILE A 737 -13.75 19.25 -35.40
N GLU A 738 -13.19 20.40 -35.05
CA GLU A 738 -12.52 21.30 -36.00
C GLU A 738 -11.31 20.61 -36.65
N ARG A 739 -10.48 19.95 -35.82
CA ARG A 739 -9.24 19.30 -36.22
C ARG A 739 -9.46 18.02 -37.02
N HIS A 740 -10.36 17.14 -36.58
CA HIS A 740 -10.60 15.83 -37.19
C HIS A 740 -11.83 15.84 -38.07
N GLU A 741 -11.60 15.94 -39.37
CA GLU A 741 -12.66 16.11 -40.35
C GLU A 741 -13.65 14.95 -40.38
N SER A 742 -13.20 13.71 -40.08
CA SER A 742 -14.06 12.53 -39.97
C SER A 742 -15.21 12.71 -38.97
N LEU A 743 -15.04 13.53 -37.92
CA LEU A 743 -16.09 13.82 -36.93
C LEU A 743 -17.23 14.70 -37.50
N ARG A 744 -17.01 15.32 -38.67
CA ARG A 744 -17.94 16.19 -39.40
C ARG A 744 -18.14 15.73 -40.84
N THR A 745 -17.98 14.44 -41.09
CA THR A 745 -18.20 13.81 -42.39
C THR A 745 -19.58 13.16 -42.46
N ARG A 746 -20.26 13.32 -43.60
CA ARG A 746 -21.52 12.67 -43.95
C ARG A 746 -21.38 11.84 -45.21
N PHE A 747 -22.27 10.88 -45.39
CA PHE A 747 -22.18 9.85 -46.42
C PHE A 747 -23.42 9.86 -47.30
N TYR A 748 -23.23 9.70 -48.61
CA TYR A 748 -24.31 9.69 -49.58
C TYR A 748 -23.93 8.86 -50.79
N GLU A 749 -24.89 8.68 -51.69
CA GLU A 749 -24.69 8.00 -52.97
C GLU A 749 -25.17 8.91 -54.09
N HIS A 750 -24.41 8.98 -55.18
CA HIS A 750 -24.78 9.69 -56.39
C HIS A 750 -24.44 8.84 -57.61
N ASP A 751 -25.42 8.60 -58.49
CA ASP A 751 -25.29 7.76 -59.68
C ASP A 751 -24.64 6.38 -59.43
N GLY A 752 -24.99 5.74 -58.30
CA GLY A 752 -24.46 4.44 -57.91
C GLY A 752 -23.06 4.48 -57.29
N VAL A 753 -22.48 5.67 -57.07
CA VAL A 753 -21.17 5.85 -56.44
C VAL A 753 -21.35 6.33 -55.00
N ALA A 754 -20.79 5.57 -54.05
CA ALA A 754 -20.77 5.91 -52.63
C ALA A 754 -19.70 6.98 -52.34
N LEU A 755 -20.16 8.13 -51.86
CA LEU A 755 -19.37 9.35 -51.65
C LEU A 755 -19.48 9.82 -50.18
N GLN A 756 -18.54 10.67 -49.79
CA GLN A 756 -18.51 11.35 -48.50
C GLN A 756 -18.33 12.86 -48.72
N ARG A 757 -18.91 13.64 -47.81
CA ARG A 757 -18.80 15.10 -47.76
C ARG A 757 -18.30 15.52 -46.40
N ILE A 758 -17.35 16.44 -46.39
CA ILE A 758 -16.80 17.03 -45.18
C ILE A 758 -17.47 18.38 -44.98
N ASP A 759 -18.29 18.52 -43.93
CA ASP A 759 -18.94 19.80 -43.63
C ASP A 759 -17.96 20.80 -43.02
N ALA A 760 -18.22 22.10 -43.20
CA ALA A 760 -17.48 23.14 -42.48
C ALA A 760 -17.66 22.96 -40.95
N PRO A 761 -16.68 23.38 -40.13
CA PRO A 761 -16.86 23.39 -38.68
C PRO A 761 -18.12 24.17 -38.30
N GLY A 762 -19.02 23.51 -37.59
CA GLY A 762 -20.32 24.06 -37.16
C GLY A 762 -20.47 24.05 -35.65
N GLU A 763 -21.68 24.41 -35.19
CA GLU A 763 -22.02 24.37 -33.77
C GLU A 763 -22.09 22.92 -33.26
N PHE A 764 -21.28 22.61 -32.25
CA PHE A 764 -21.28 21.31 -31.59
C PHE A 764 -22.42 21.20 -30.56
N HIS A 765 -23.21 20.14 -30.71
CA HIS A 765 -24.26 19.78 -29.76
C HIS A 765 -23.68 19.00 -28.58
N PHE A 766 -23.75 19.60 -27.40
CA PHE A 766 -23.27 19.05 -26.12
C PHE A 766 -24.44 19.01 -25.17
N ASP A 767 -24.93 17.80 -24.88
CA ASP A 767 -26.07 17.62 -23.98
C ASP A 767 -25.60 17.57 -22.54
N THR A 768 -26.34 18.24 -21.65
CA THR A 768 -26.17 18.08 -20.19
C THR A 768 -27.48 17.61 -19.60
N LEU A 769 -27.42 16.49 -18.89
CA LEU A 769 -28.55 15.88 -18.19
C LEU A 769 -28.24 15.86 -16.70
N ASP A 770 -29.01 16.64 -15.94
CA ASP A 770 -28.90 16.65 -14.49
C ASP A 770 -29.88 15.63 -13.90
N ILE A 771 -29.34 14.64 -13.20
CA ILE A 771 -30.12 13.64 -12.47
C ILE A 771 -29.77 13.66 -10.97
N SER A 772 -29.13 14.73 -10.50
CA SER A 772 -28.71 14.88 -9.10
C SER A 772 -29.88 14.97 -8.13
N ASP A 773 -31.03 15.45 -8.59
CA ASP A 773 -32.29 15.50 -7.83
C ASP A 773 -32.88 14.11 -7.53
N LEU A 774 -32.40 13.04 -8.17
CA LEU A 774 -32.84 11.67 -7.87
C LEU A 774 -32.20 11.13 -6.57
N PRO A 775 -32.93 10.29 -5.81
CA PRO A 775 -32.36 9.53 -4.70
C PRO A 775 -31.12 8.73 -5.11
N SER A 776 -30.14 8.61 -4.21
CA SER A 776 -28.82 8.02 -4.48
C SER A 776 -28.89 6.56 -5.00
N ASP A 777 -29.81 5.77 -4.46
CA ASP A 777 -30.09 4.38 -4.84
C ASP A 777 -30.73 4.25 -6.25
N GLU A 778 -31.52 5.24 -6.67
CA GLU A 778 -32.14 5.27 -8.01
C GLU A 778 -31.21 5.89 -9.07
N ARG A 779 -30.30 6.78 -8.67
CA ARG A 779 -29.45 7.56 -9.55
C ARG A 779 -28.52 6.72 -10.42
N GLN A 780 -27.83 5.73 -9.82
CA GLN A 780 -26.94 4.83 -10.57
C GLN A 780 -27.71 3.98 -11.59
N THR A 781 -28.89 3.50 -11.20
CA THR A 781 -29.78 2.74 -12.07
C THR A 781 -30.24 3.59 -13.25
N ARG A 782 -30.62 4.85 -13.00
CA ARG A 782 -31.02 5.78 -14.06
C ARG A 782 -29.85 6.14 -14.98
N ALA A 783 -28.65 6.40 -14.44
CA ALA A 783 -27.45 6.66 -15.22
C ALA A 783 -27.12 5.49 -16.17
N LEU A 784 -27.21 4.25 -15.66
CA LEU A 784 -27.01 3.04 -16.47
C LEU A 784 -28.08 2.94 -17.58
N ALA A 785 -29.35 3.20 -17.25
CA ALA A 785 -30.42 3.19 -18.25
C ALA A 785 -30.19 4.22 -19.35
N ILE A 786 -29.82 5.46 -19.00
CA ILE A 786 -29.51 6.52 -19.98
C ILE A 786 -28.32 6.13 -20.86
N ARG A 787 -27.27 5.54 -20.28
CA ARG A 787 -26.13 5.04 -21.05
C ARG A 787 -26.55 4.00 -22.11
N GLU A 788 -27.40 3.06 -21.71
CA GLU A 788 -27.91 2.02 -22.63
C GLU A 788 -28.87 2.58 -23.67
N GLU A 789 -29.71 3.55 -23.31
CA GLU A 789 -30.56 4.30 -24.24
C GLU A 789 -29.70 5.02 -25.29
N GLN A 790 -28.68 5.78 -24.85
CA GLN A 790 -27.77 6.52 -25.73
C GLN A 790 -26.98 5.62 -26.68
N ALA A 791 -26.49 4.49 -26.18
CA ALA A 791 -25.74 3.50 -26.97
C ALA A 791 -26.59 2.87 -28.10
N ARG A 792 -27.92 2.76 -27.91
CA ARG A 792 -28.84 2.14 -28.86
C ARG A 792 -29.48 3.12 -29.84
N LEU A 793 -29.38 4.42 -29.59
CA LEU A 793 -29.90 5.43 -30.50
C LEU A 793 -29.16 5.35 -31.86
N PRO A 794 -29.87 5.18 -32.98
CA PRO A 794 -29.25 5.05 -34.30
C PRO A 794 -28.66 6.38 -34.80
N PHE A 795 -27.67 6.28 -35.69
CA PHE A 795 -27.12 7.45 -36.39
C PHE A 795 -27.68 7.53 -37.82
N ASP A 796 -27.97 8.75 -38.25
CA ASP A 796 -28.27 9.07 -39.65
C ASP A 796 -26.97 9.43 -40.38
N LEU A 797 -26.49 8.52 -41.25
CA LEU A 797 -25.22 8.71 -41.96
C LEU A 797 -25.29 9.79 -43.05
N GLN A 798 -26.49 10.16 -43.51
CA GLN A 798 -26.70 11.19 -44.53
C GLN A 798 -26.70 12.60 -43.95
N ASN A 799 -27.25 12.75 -42.74
CA ASN A 799 -27.45 14.05 -42.13
C ASN A 799 -26.47 14.37 -41.00
N GLY A 800 -25.88 13.37 -40.35
CA GLY A 800 -24.95 13.58 -39.23
C GLY A 800 -25.57 14.39 -38.07
N PRO A 801 -24.75 14.86 -37.11
CA PRO A 801 -23.35 14.47 -36.87
C PRO A 801 -23.23 13.02 -36.40
N LEU A 802 -22.05 12.42 -36.61
CA LEU A 802 -21.78 11.01 -36.28
C LEU A 802 -21.04 10.80 -34.96
N LEU A 803 -21.07 11.84 -34.12
CA LEU A 803 -20.56 11.92 -32.77
C LEU A 803 -21.65 12.54 -31.89
N ARG A 804 -21.93 11.95 -30.73
CA ARG A 804 -22.79 12.49 -29.69
C ARG A 804 -22.07 12.48 -28.35
N VAL A 805 -22.16 13.59 -27.64
CA VAL A 805 -21.52 13.78 -26.33
C VAL A 805 -22.56 14.27 -25.34
N THR A 806 -22.70 13.55 -24.24
CA THR A 806 -23.67 13.85 -23.19
C THR A 806 -22.96 13.82 -21.84
N LEU A 807 -23.04 14.91 -21.09
CA LEU A 807 -22.63 14.99 -19.70
C LEU A 807 -23.83 14.68 -18.80
N LEU A 808 -23.75 13.59 -18.06
CA LEU A 808 -24.65 13.28 -16.97
C LEU A 808 -24.06 13.85 -15.68
N ARG A 809 -24.81 14.71 -14.99
CA ARG A 809 -24.47 15.18 -13.66
C ARG A 809 -25.20 14.32 -12.62
N LEU A 810 -24.42 13.62 -11.81
CA LEU A 810 -24.92 12.73 -10.77
C LEU A 810 -25.01 13.48 -9.44
N ASP A 811 -24.04 14.32 -9.10
CA ASP A 811 -24.14 15.30 -8.02
C ASP A 811 -23.23 16.52 -8.29
N GLU A 812 -22.79 17.23 -7.24
CA GLU A 812 -21.89 18.38 -7.39
C GLU A 812 -20.46 17.99 -7.81
N GLU A 813 -19.99 16.79 -7.49
CA GLU A 813 -18.64 16.31 -7.78
C GLU A 813 -18.62 15.11 -8.74
N GLU A 814 -19.72 14.37 -8.88
CA GLU A 814 -19.79 13.14 -9.66
C GLU A 814 -20.50 13.36 -11.00
N HIS A 815 -19.82 12.98 -12.08
CA HIS A 815 -20.30 13.14 -13.44
C HIS A 815 -19.99 11.91 -14.30
N GLN A 816 -20.80 11.64 -15.30
CA GLN A 816 -20.52 10.68 -16.37
C GLN A 816 -20.52 11.37 -17.72
N LEU A 817 -19.38 11.37 -18.41
CA LEU A 817 -19.27 11.88 -19.77
C LEU A 817 -19.43 10.72 -20.76
N LEU A 818 -20.59 10.67 -21.42
CA LEU A 818 -20.90 9.68 -22.45
C LEU A 818 -20.48 10.22 -23.82
N VAL A 819 -19.73 9.40 -24.57
CA VAL A 819 -19.24 9.75 -25.92
C VAL A 819 -19.55 8.59 -26.84
N THR A 820 -20.46 8.78 -27.79
CA THR A 820 -20.87 7.73 -28.74
C THR A 820 -20.57 8.16 -30.16
N LEU A 821 -19.88 7.31 -30.93
CA LEU A 821 -19.55 7.53 -32.34
C LEU A 821 -20.13 6.44 -33.22
N HIS A 822 -20.28 6.69 -34.52
CA HIS A 822 -20.53 5.61 -35.49
C HIS A 822 -19.22 5.01 -36.03
N HIS A 823 -19.16 3.69 -36.20
CA HIS A 823 -17.93 2.99 -36.61
C HIS A 823 -17.42 3.38 -38.01
N ILE A 824 -18.25 4.01 -38.85
CA ILE A 824 -17.87 4.50 -40.18
C ILE A 824 -16.87 5.68 -40.16
N ILE A 825 -16.79 6.40 -39.03
CA ILE A 825 -15.90 7.56 -38.86
C ILE A 825 -14.76 7.32 -37.87
N ALA A 826 -14.76 6.20 -37.15
CA ALA A 826 -13.78 5.91 -36.11
C ALA A 826 -13.59 4.41 -35.89
N ASP A 827 -12.42 4.04 -35.40
CA ASP A 827 -12.05 2.69 -34.97
C ASP A 827 -11.37 2.70 -33.60
N GLY A 828 -10.98 1.53 -33.08
CA GLY A 828 -10.31 1.44 -31.78
C GLY A 828 -9.03 2.27 -31.67
N TRP A 829 -8.27 2.41 -32.76
CA TRP A 829 -7.09 3.28 -32.80
C TRP A 829 -7.49 4.76 -32.71
N SER A 830 -8.53 5.16 -33.45
CA SER A 830 -9.08 6.52 -33.44
C SER A 830 -9.57 6.94 -32.06
N LEU A 831 -10.12 6.02 -31.27
CA LEU A 831 -10.52 6.30 -29.89
C LEU A 831 -9.33 6.68 -29.01
N ASN A 832 -8.19 6.03 -29.17
CA ASN A 832 -6.97 6.38 -28.43
C ASN A 832 -6.47 7.78 -28.80
N VAL A 833 -6.49 8.13 -30.10
CA VAL A 833 -6.16 9.48 -30.59
C VAL A 833 -7.13 10.52 -30.01
N LEU A 834 -8.43 10.22 -30.03
CA LEU A 834 -9.46 11.11 -29.48
C LEU A 834 -9.25 11.37 -27.99
N ILE A 835 -8.97 10.33 -27.19
CA ILE A 835 -8.77 10.43 -25.74
C ILE A 835 -7.47 11.19 -25.40
N ASP A 836 -6.37 10.92 -26.11
CA ASP A 836 -5.09 11.62 -25.90
C ASP A 836 -5.23 13.12 -26.17
N GLU A 837 -5.73 13.47 -27.36
CA GLU A 837 -5.87 14.87 -27.74
C GLU A 837 -6.92 15.59 -26.87
N PHE A 838 -8.03 14.93 -26.51
CA PHE A 838 -9.03 15.47 -25.58
C PHE A 838 -8.41 15.82 -24.23
N SER A 839 -7.63 14.92 -23.64
CA SER A 839 -7.05 15.12 -22.31
C SER A 839 -6.10 16.33 -22.29
N ARG A 840 -5.31 16.50 -23.35
CA ARG A 840 -4.37 17.63 -23.50
C ARG A 840 -5.11 18.96 -23.73
N LEU A 841 -6.12 18.95 -24.59
CA LEU A 841 -6.95 20.13 -24.85
C LEU A 841 -7.73 20.57 -23.60
N TYR A 842 -8.30 19.62 -22.85
CA TYR A 842 -9.03 19.90 -21.63
C TYR A 842 -8.13 20.49 -20.54
N ALA A 843 -6.97 19.89 -20.28
CA ALA A 843 -6.00 20.41 -19.32
C ALA A 843 -5.56 21.85 -19.66
N SER A 844 -5.31 22.14 -20.94
CA SER A 844 -4.94 23.47 -21.41
C SER A 844 -6.09 24.47 -21.26
N ALA A 845 -7.32 24.07 -21.60
CA ALA A 845 -8.51 24.92 -21.53
C ALA A 845 -8.84 25.31 -20.08
N VAL A 846 -8.75 24.37 -19.12
CA VAL A 846 -8.91 24.65 -17.68
C VAL A 846 -7.90 25.67 -17.17
N GLN A 847 -6.66 25.63 -17.68
CA GLN A 847 -5.60 26.56 -17.31
C GLN A 847 -5.66 27.90 -18.07
N GLY A 848 -6.63 28.07 -18.99
CA GLY A 848 -6.71 29.25 -19.85
C GLY A 848 -5.53 29.40 -20.81
N GLN A 849 -4.79 28.32 -21.09
CA GLN A 849 -3.63 28.34 -21.98
C GLN A 849 -4.01 27.89 -23.40
N PRO A 850 -3.43 28.50 -24.45
CA PRO A 850 -3.61 28.01 -25.81
C PRO A 850 -2.72 26.77 -26.05
N LEU A 851 -3.34 25.67 -26.50
CA LEU A 851 -2.62 24.50 -27.01
C LEU A 851 -2.82 24.39 -28.54
N GLU A 852 -1.72 24.47 -29.27
CA GLU A 852 -1.68 24.16 -30.70
C GLU A 852 -1.13 22.76 -30.92
N LEU A 853 -1.97 21.90 -31.51
CA LEU A 853 -1.58 20.56 -31.93
C LEU A 853 -0.98 20.63 -33.34
N ALA A 854 0.08 19.87 -33.60
CA ALA A 854 0.72 19.81 -34.91
C ALA A 854 -0.31 19.53 -36.02
N PRO A 855 -0.25 20.22 -37.18
CA PRO A 855 -1.25 20.07 -38.23
C PRO A 855 -1.23 18.64 -38.79
N LEU A 856 -2.42 18.10 -39.09
CA LEU A 856 -2.52 16.80 -39.74
C LEU A 856 -2.15 16.96 -41.22
N PRO A 857 -1.17 16.19 -41.73
CA PRO A 857 -0.71 16.33 -43.11
C PRO A 857 -1.74 15.83 -44.13
N LEU A 858 -2.62 14.92 -43.71
CA LEU A 858 -3.59 14.22 -44.53
C LEU A 858 -4.98 14.23 -43.89
N ARG A 859 -5.99 13.91 -44.69
CA ARG A 859 -7.38 13.66 -44.30
C ARG A 859 -7.70 12.18 -44.50
N TYR A 860 -8.73 11.68 -43.83
CA TYR A 860 -9.14 10.27 -44.02
C TYR A 860 -9.56 9.98 -45.48
N ALA A 861 -10.25 10.91 -46.13
CA ALA A 861 -10.65 10.76 -47.53
C ALA A 861 -9.44 10.64 -48.49
N ASP A 862 -8.32 11.29 -48.17
CA ASP A 862 -7.09 11.20 -48.96
C ASP A 862 -6.52 9.77 -48.92
N TYR A 863 -6.54 9.14 -47.74
CA TYR A 863 -6.20 7.72 -47.59
C TYR A 863 -7.16 6.81 -48.36
N GLY A 864 -8.47 7.09 -48.30
CA GLY A 864 -9.50 6.31 -49.00
C GLY A 864 -9.29 6.30 -50.52
N GLN A 865 -8.97 7.44 -51.12
CA GLN A 865 -8.66 7.54 -52.54
C GLN A 865 -7.35 6.84 -52.89
N TRP A 866 -6.29 7.08 -52.12
CA TRP A 866 -5.00 6.41 -52.33
C TRP A 866 -5.14 4.88 -52.28
N GLN A 867 -5.93 4.35 -51.33
CA GLN A 867 -6.17 2.91 -51.23
C GLN A 867 -6.84 2.35 -52.49
N ARG A 868 -7.79 3.08 -53.07
CA ARG A 868 -8.47 2.67 -54.31
C ARG A 868 -7.50 2.64 -55.49
N GLU A 869 -6.73 3.71 -55.67
CA GLU A 869 -5.73 3.79 -56.72
C GLU A 869 -4.67 2.70 -56.58
N TRP A 870 -4.20 2.45 -55.36
CA TRP A 870 -3.24 1.38 -55.07
C TRP A 870 -3.78 0.00 -55.48
N LEU A 871 -5.04 -0.28 -55.17
CA LEU A 871 -5.71 -1.52 -55.55
C LEU A 871 -5.93 -1.62 -57.07
N GLU A 872 -6.38 -0.55 -57.72
CA GLU A 872 -6.58 -0.49 -59.17
C GLU A 872 -5.28 -0.67 -59.96
N ASN A 873 -4.14 -0.28 -59.38
CA ASN A 873 -2.80 -0.44 -59.97
C ASN A 873 -2.23 -1.87 -59.87
N GLY A 874 -3.10 -2.88 -59.81
CA GLY A 874 -2.75 -4.31 -59.89
C GLY A 874 -2.70 -5.05 -58.55
N GLU A 875 -2.67 -4.34 -57.42
CA GLU A 875 -2.68 -4.99 -56.11
C GLU A 875 -4.00 -5.71 -55.81
N ALA A 876 -5.13 -5.20 -56.34
CA ALA A 876 -6.43 -5.84 -56.17
C ALA A 876 -6.44 -7.27 -56.70
N GLU A 877 -5.89 -7.49 -57.90
CA GLU A 877 -5.84 -8.82 -58.52
C GLU A 877 -4.94 -9.76 -57.72
N ARG A 878 -3.76 -9.29 -57.30
CA ARG A 878 -2.83 -10.06 -56.48
C ARG A 878 -3.44 -10.52 -55.15
N GLN A 879 -4.09 -9.60 -54.43
CA GLN A 879 -4.74 -9.94 -53.16
C GLN A 879 -5.97 -10.82 -53.36
N LEU A 880 -6.76 -10.57 -54.41
CA LEU A 880 -7.93 -11.38 -54.73
C LEU A 880 -7.55 -12.82 -55.06
N ASP A 881 -6.50 -13.02 -55.86
CA ASP A 881 -6.01 -14.34 -56.23
C ASP A 881 -5.50 -15.10 -55.00
N TYR A 882 -4.76 -14.43 -54.12
CA TYR A 882 -4.36 -15.02 -52.84
C TYR A 882 -5.58 -15.48 -52.03
N TRP A 883 -6.59 -14.62 -51.86
CA TRP A 883 -7.76 -14.97 -51.05
C TRP A 883 -8.64 -16.04 -51.70
N LYS A 884 -8.80 -16.05 -53.02
CA LYS A 884 -9.47 -17.15 -53.74
C LYS A 884 -8.75 -18.47 -53.52
N GLN A 885 -7.41 -18.47 -53.56
CA GLN A 885 -6.62 -19.66 -53.30
C GLN A 885 -6.76 -20.14 -51.85
N GLN A 886 -6.73 -19.24 -50.86
CA GLN A 886 -6.83 -19.60 -49.44
C GLN A 886 -8.23 -20.02 -49.00
N LEU A 887 -9.28 -19.37 -49.51
CA LEU A 887 -10.66 -19.63 -49.11
C LEU A 887 -11.32 -20.76 -49.92
N GLY A 888 -10.85 -21.00 -51.14
CA GLY A 888 -11.43 -21.98 -52.07
C GLY A 888 -12.90 -21.68 -52.43
N ASP A 889 -13.55 -22.67 -53.05
CA ASP A 889 -14.96 -22.55 -53.49
C ASP A 889 -15.97 -22.99 -52.43
N GLU A 890 -15.51 -23.71 -51.39
CA GLU A 890 -16.36 -24.16 -50.29
C GLU A 890 -16.42 -23.10 -49.18
N GLN A 891 -17.62 -22.85 -48.65
CA GLN A 891 -17.86 -21.95 -47.53
C GLN A 891 -18.47 -22.72 -46.36
N PRO A 892 -17.68 -23.57 -45.67
CA PRO A 892 -18.18 -24.38 -44.58
C PRO A 892 -18.68 -23.49 -43.45
N THR A 893 -19.90 -23.77 -43.01
CA THR A 893 -20.50 -23.08 -41.87
C THR A 893 -19.99 -23.72 -40.57
N LEU A 894 -19.55 -22.90 -39.61
CA LEU A 894 -19.13 -23.40 -38.30
C LEU A 894 -20.34 -23.92 -37.52
N GLU A 895 -20.41 -25.22 -37.25
CA GLU A 895 -21.52 -25.88 -36.55
C GLU A 895 -21.28 -25.87 -35.04
N LEU A 896 -21.83 -24.87 -34.36
CA LEU A 896 -21.76 -24.74 -32.91
C LEU A 896 -22.98 -25.41 -32.26
N SER A 897 -22.79 -25.93 -31.04
CA SER A 897 -23.87 -26.49 -30.22
C SER A 897 -24.78 -25.38 -29.64
N THR A 898 -25.53 -24.70 -30.51
CA THR A 898 -26.46 -23.64 -30.12
C THR A 898 -27.74 -24.23 -29.53
N ASP A 899 -28.29 -23.61 -28.48
CA ASP A 899 -29.53 -24.06 -27.80
C ASP A 899 -30.74 -24.17 -28.75
N ARG A 900 -30.73 -23.42 -29.86
CA ARG A 900 -31.77 -23.40 -30.89
C ARG A 900 -31.13 -23.38 -32.28
N PRO A 901 -31.77 -23.96 -33.31
CA PRO A 901 -31.26 -23.88 -34.67
C PRO A 901 -31.20 -22.43 -35.14
N ARG A 902 -30.24 -22.13 -36.02
CA ARG A 902 -30.12 -20.80 -36.64
C ARG A 902 -31.41 -20.43 -37.35
N SER A 903 -31.91 -19.23 -37.09
CA SER A 903 -33.18 -18.72 -37.61
C SER A 903 -32.93 -17.48 -38.44
N ALA A 904 -33.66 -17.33 -39.55
CA ALA A 904 -33.66 -16.11 -40.36
C ALA A 904 -34.42 -14.93 -39.72
N ARG A 905 -35.10 -15.15 -38.57
CA ARG A 905 -35.81 -14.08 -37.83
C ARG A 905 -34.80 -13.12 -37.19
N GLN A 906 -34.86 -11.85 -37.57
CA GLN A 906 -34.02 -10.75 -37.07
C GLN A 906 -34.38 -10.31 -35.64
N GLN A 907 -34.19 -11.19 -34.65
CA GLN A 907 -34.12 -10.76 -33.24
C GLN A 907 -32.66 -10.75 -32.81
N HIS A 908 -32.04 -9.57 -32.85
CA HIS A 908 -30.65 -9.37 -32.46
C HIS A 908 -30.57 -9.01 -30.98
N SER A 909 -30.61 -10.02 -30.10
CA SER A 909 -30.28 -9.86 -28.67
C SER A 909 -28.92 -10.49 -28.40
N ALA A 910 -28.04 -9.74 -27.73
CA ALA A 910 -26.73 -10.22 -27.31
C ALA A 910 -26.51 -10.00 -25.82
N SER A 911 -25.73 -10.87 -25.20
CA SER A 911 -25.20 -10.69 -23.85
C SER A 911 -23.69 -10.86 -23.89
N ARG A 912 -22.97 -10.05 -23.11
CA ARG A 912 -21.52 -10.10 -23.04
C ARG A 912 -21.09 -10.87 -21.82
N TYR A 913 -20.34 -11.96 -22.03
CA TYR A 913 -19.65 -12.69 -20.97
C TYR A 913 -18.17 -12.32 -21.03
N SER A 914 -17.63 -11.83 -19.92
CA SER A 914 -16.24 -11.43 -19.80
C SER A 914 -15.51 -12.40 -18.88
N LEU A 915 -14.43 -13.00 -19.39
CA LEU A 915 -13.50 -13.80 -18.59
C LEU A 915 -12.20 -13.01 -18.42
N ARG A 916 -11.77 -12.83 -17.17
CA ARG A 916 -10.49 -12.20 -16.86
C ARG A 916 -9.45 -13.29 -16.58
N LEU A 917 -8.38 -13.34 -17.37
CA LEU A 917 -7.27 -14.25 -17.10
C LEU A 917 -6.52 -13.75 -15.84
N SER A 918 -6.15 -14.67 -14.95
CA SER A 918 -5.32 -14.32 -13.78
C SER A 918 -3.95 -13.82 -14.21
N ALA A 919 -3.20 -13.17 -13.31
CA ALA A 919 -1.86 -12.70 -13.61
C ALA A 919 -0.92 -13.88 -13.92
N GLU A 920 -1.05 -14.98 -13.16
CA GLU A 920 -0.28 -16.21 -13.36
C GLU A 920 -0.58 -16.82 -14.73
N LEU A 921 -1.87 -16.94 -15.10
CA LEU A 921 -2.26 -17.50 -16.38
C LEU A 921 -1.83 -16.59 -17.54
N SER A 922 -1.92 -15.27 -17.37
CA SER A 922 -1.46 -14.30 -18.37
C SER A 922 0.05 -14.37 -18.56
N ALA A 923 0.82 -14.51 -17.47
CA ALA A 923 2.26 -14.72 -17.52
C ALA A 923 2.62 -16.07 -18.16
N ALA A 924 1.90 -17.14 -17.81
CA ALA A 924 2.07 -18.44 -18.42
C ALA A 924 1.78 -18.41 -19.93
N VAL A 925 0.73 -17.70 -20.37
CA VAL A 925 0.43 -17.49 -21.79
C VAL A 925 1.57 -16.72 -22.49
N ARG A 926 2.10 -15.64 -21.88
CA ARG A 926 3.24 -14.91 -22.44
C ARG A 926 4.51 -15.75 -22.54
N ASN A 927 4.87 -16.41 -21.45
CA ASN A 927 6.07 -17.26 -21.37
C ASN A 927 5.98 -18.45 -22.31
N THR A 928 4.80 -19.07 -22.43
CA THR A 928 4.58 -20.16 -23.39
C THR A 928 4.67 -19.65 -24.82
N ALA A 929 4.04 -18.53 -25.15
CA ALA A 929 4.12 -17.94 -26.48
C ALA A 929 5.59 -17.68 -26.87
N GLN A 930 6.36 -17.07 -25.94
CA GLN A 930 7.78 -16.80 -26.11
C GLN A 930 8.63 -18.08 -26.27
N ALA A 931 8.39 -19.10 -25.43
CA ALA A 931 9.10 -20.37 -25.49
C ALA A 931 8.93 -21.09 -26.85
N TRP A 932 7.79 -20.85 -27.52
CA TRP A 932 7.46 -21.40 -28.84
C TRP A 932 7.65 -20.40 -29.99
N GLN A 933 8.37 -19.29 -29.78
CA GLN A 933 8.63 -18.27 -30.80
C GLN A 933 7.36 -17.76 -31.49
N SER A 934 6.30 -17.58 -30.69
CA SER A 934 4.98 -17.15 -31.14
C SER A 934 4.50 -15.94 -30.33
N THR A 935 3.45 -15.28 -30.80
CA THR A 935 2.81 -14.19 -30.05
C THR A 935 1.70 -14.73 -29.15
N SER A 936 1.36 -14.01 -28.07
CA SER A 936 0.21 -14.39 -27.23
C SER A 936 -1.10 -14.43 -28.04
N PHE A 937 -1.22 -13.59 -29.07
CA PHE A 937 -2.34 -13.63 -30.01
C PHE A 937 -2.41 -14.98 -30.75
N MET A 938 -1.29 -15.45 -31.33
CA MET A 938 -1.23 -16.74 -32.03
C MET A 938 -1.56 -17.90 -31.08
N LEU A 939 -1.03 -17.89 -29.85
CA LEU A 939 -1.29 -18.92 -28.87
C LEU A 939 -2.77 -18.96 -28.45
N LEU A 940 -3.39 -17.81 -28.19
CA LEU A 940 -4.80 -17.71 -27.84
C LEU A 940 -5.71 -18.06 -29.02
N LEU A 941 -5.37 -17.65 -30.24
CA LEU A 941 -6.10 -18.00 -31.46
C LEU A 941 -6.06 -19.51 -31.69
N ALA A 942 -4.89 -20.14 -31.56
CA ALA A 942 -4.75 -21.59 -31.66
C ALA A 942 -5.56 -22.32 -30.57
N GLY A 943 -5.53 -21.83 -29.33
CA GLY A 943 -6.36 -22.34 -28.24
C GLY A 943 -7.86 -22.20 -28.53
N PHE A 944 -8.28 -21.08 -29.11
CA PHE A 944 -9.66 -20.84 -29.52
C PHE A 944 -10.08 -21.75 -30.69
N GLN A 945 -9.24 -21.92 -31.71
CA GLN A 945 -9.49 -22.87 -32.80
C GLN A 945 -9.58 -24.31 -32.29
N ALA A 946 -8.70 -24.71 -31.36
CA ALA A 946 -8.75 -26.03 -30.72
C ALA A 946 -10.05 -26.22 -29.92
N LEU A 947 -10.53 -25.18 -29.25
CA LEU A 947 -11.81 -25.20 -28.56
C LEU A 947 -12.97 -25.38 -29.56
N LEU A 948 -12.99 -24.59 -30.63
CA LEU A 948 -14.01 -24.69 -31.68
C LEU A 948 -14.02 -26.07 -32.33
N HIS A 949 -12.85 -26.62 -32.66
CA HIS A 949 -12.70 -27.98 -33.18
C HIS A 949 -13.31 -29.01 -32.21
N ARG A 950 -13.03 -28.87 -30.90
CA ARG A 950 -13.55 -29.78 -29.87
C ARG A 950 -15.09 -29.73 -29.76
N TYR A 951 -15.71 -28.58 -30.04
CA TYR A 951 -17.17 -28.43 -29.98
C TYR A 951 -17.87 -28.82 -31.28
N SER A 952 -17.29 -28.53 -32.45
CA SER A 952 -17.94 -28.77 -33.75
C SER A 952 -17.51 -30.06 -34.43
N GLY A 953 -16.36 -30.62 -34.06
CA GLY A 953 -15.70 -31.72 -34.78
C GLY A 953 -15.09 -31.31 -36.13
N GLN A 954 -15.21 -30.04 -36.53
CA GLN A 954 -14.72 -29.56 -37.83
C GLN A 954 -13.22 -29.27 -37.78
N THR A 955 -12.50 -29.65 -38.84
CA THR A 955 -11.04 -29.43 -38.96
C THR A 955 -10.67 -28.19 -39.76
N ASP A 956 -11.52 -27.75 -40.69
CA ASP A 956 -11.40 -26.45 -41.36
C ASP A 956 -12.22 -25.41 -40.58
N ILE A 957 -11.54 -24.53 -39.86
CA ILE A 957 -12.15 -23.51 -39.00
C ILE A 957 -11.69 -22.12 -39.47
N ARG A 958 -12.64 -21.34 -39.97
CA ARG A 958 -12.41 -19.99 -40.48
C ARG A 958 -12.88 -18.96 -39.46
N ILE A 959 -11.97 -18.08 -39.05
CA ILE A 959 -12.21 -17.05 -38.03
C ILE A 959 -11.75 -15.71 -38.60
N GLY A 960 -12.65 -14.73 -38.65
CA GLY A 960 -12.30 -13.37 -39.01
C GLY A 960 -11.52 -12.69 -37.88
N VAL A 961 -10.40 -12.05 -38.22
CA VAL A 961 -9.55 -11.34 -37.26
C VAL A 961 -9.37 -9.91 -37.76
N PRO A 962 -9.79 -8.89 -36.99
CA PRO A 962 -9.60 -7.51 -37.42
C PRO A 962 -8.13 -7.10 -37.36
N GLY A 963 -7.65 -6.44 -38.41
CA GLY A 963 -6.34 -5.80 -38.48
C GLY A 963 -6.46 -4.28 -38.43
N ALA A 964 -5.52 -3.60 -37.77
CA ALA A 964 -5.54 -2.14 -37.63
C ALA A 964 -5.37 -1.39 -38.96
N ASN A 965 -4.67 -1.99 -39.93
CA ASN A 965 -4.51 -1.50 -41.30
C ASN A 965 -3.99 -0.04 -41.39
N ARG A 966 -3.07 0.31 -40.49
CA ARG A 966 -2.37 1.61 -40.44
C ARG A 966 -0.85 1.44 -40.49
N PRO A 967 -0.29 0.86 -41.58
CA PRO A 967 1.15 0.64 -41.70
C PRO A 967 1.94 1.92 -41.99
N ARG A 968 1.25 3.05 -42.26
CA ARG A 968 1.87 4.33 -42.66
C ARG A 968 1.79 5.36 -41.55
N HIS A 969 2.92 6.00 -41.25
CA HIS A 969 3.05 7.04 -40.23
C HIS A 969 2.01 8.17 -40.38
N GLU A 970 1.80 8.65 -41.60
CA GLU A 970 0.91 9.77 -41.90
C GLU A 970 -0.58 9.46 -41.61
N SER A 971 -0.92 8.18 -41.43
CA SER A 971 -2.26 7.71 -41.06
C SER A 971 -2.46 7.52 -39.56
N GLN A 972 -1.39 7.47 -38.75
CA GLN A 972 -1.47 7.11 -37.32
C GLN A 972 -2.18 8.18 -36.47
N GLY A 973 -2.06 9.46 -36.85
CA GLY A 973 -2.71 10.58 -36.15
C GLY A 973 -4.15 10.88 -36.59
N LEU A 974 -4.70 10.13 -37.56
CA LEU A 974 -6.02 10.40 -38.13
C LEU A 974 -7.13 9.66 -37.38
N ILE A 975 -8.25 10.34 -37.12
CA ILE A 975 -9.52 9.68 -36.78
C ILE A 975 -10.20 9.20 -38.07
N GLY A 976 -10.61 7.94 -38.11
CA GLY A 976 -11.23 7.33 -39.28
C GLY A 976 -11.43 5.82 -39.13
N PHE A 977 -12.10 5.18 -40.08
CA PHE A 977 -12.35 3.73 -40.05
C PHE A 977 -11.32 2.94 -40.88
N PHE A 978 -10.21 2.52 -40.29
CA PHE A 978 -9.15 1.84 -41.05
C PHE A 978 -9.25 0.32 -41.01
N ILE A 979 -9.94 -0.25 -40.00
CA ILE A 979 -9.99 -1.70 -39.75
C ILE A 979 -10.35 -2.49 -41.01
N ASN A 980 -9.52 -3.50 -41.30
CA ASN A 980 -9.83 -4.57 -42.26
C ASN A 980 -10.09 -5.89 -41.51
N THR A 981 -10.74 -6.87 -42.13
CA THR A 981 -11.10 -8.15 -41.48
C THR A 981 -10.92 -9.33 -42.40
#